data_AF-A0A933H408-F1
#
_entry.id   AF-A0A933H408-F1
#
_cell.length_a   1.000
_cell.length_b   1.000
_cell.length_c   1.000
_cell.angle_alpha   90.00
_cell.angle_beta   90.00
_cell.angle_gamma   90.00
#
_symmetry.space_group_name_H-M   'P 1'
#
loop_
_entity.id
_entity.type
_entity.pdbx_description
1 polymer ?
#
loop_
_entity_poly.entity_id
_entity_poly.type
_entity_poly.pdbx_seq_one_letter_code
_entity_poly.pdbx_strand_id
1 'polypeptide(L)'
;DLVEAFRRSLANDEDWIAAGDRLAALDRKIEGALAAADGGEEPGGPGGGEEPGDGGGPGGEPGGVPKPEPRAPRAVSETPFRAARSMEELQRLYAEAQSIGRYDLAAQLCTEMIGLAPDRADLYLNRGVMHAFQGQYLPAIEDLDRAEARFRHGIEPQKFLVEIVSQRCQARAFGLQFNEAREDAKRLLEFDPGSAPLVHYLLGIAYKNEGDLDRAIQEYKAALEKGGGRLAVALDVGLCLLEKGDRARALDIFAQTERQFGANPSHARAAAACQAWAWADPAGPPGQDLARARAILDEKVPPELGTPYQYFITAAIYALEGDYPSALAWFRFKWSSWENLPTTGYLYAKAAQALGYEDEARQVLQKAIRMRPALAARYGVAATPEARVLQRAQEEAQEQAKATSATEILDRKAEQEDRVLRVEQIRTLEASYRFAEAAADFKVYARQATSDAARAEASGAAERAAALRGLHERLVARAAKGGLAEVPVRVGENRDARIVGGDERRAELRVGDGRATAPWGFLGLDDFLSLVETLSPKPAEWFALGTFALDQGLEVRAWAALDLARKEKSLRAAVDETIARHRGVPVPPGGFAFHLGQFVSAQEKEKLDSGLVLFRGEWVAPEDRERALKGYQKVRGEWTKLTEADLAARGWEKVGEEWLSPDELASRRGLWASAQERTTEHYALRSDRGAAFLEELGEVLEAAYKEFSTFFGREPSQDRRMVVLAFKDFEGYREYCHKLGRDDVLSALGFAPSEEWTCCGYDKFRDTRSFLQTLVHESTHLYFWVTFGAGTPSWLSEGMATYFEGFRKIGQRYEFHLPSEKRLAALRPVLSGASFELDPLLAGDAAQLINQSMNQALDFYARAWGLFYFLARSDNPAVREIFVEMMERAKAGGAIDLPGLVGDTRRAEFENVLVAFLRGT
;
A
#
# COMPACT_ATOMS: atom_id res chain seq x y z
N ASP A 1 8.99 21.94 -43.56
CA ASP A 1 7.90 21.23 -44.27
C ASP A 1 7.36 20.03 -43.52
N LEU A 2 8.11 18.94 -43.31
CA LEU A 2 7.67 17.81 -42.48
C LEU A 2 7.48 18.18 -41.00
N VAL A 3 8.39 18.96 -40.42
CA VAL A 3 8.26 19.54 -39.06
C VAL A 3 7.07 20.51 -38.96
N GLU A 4 6.77 21.21 -40.06
CA GLU A 4 5.66 22.18 -40.13
C GLU A 4 4.30 21.47 -40.27
N ALA A 5 4.26 20.35 -41.00
CA ALA A 5 3.08 19.49 -41.13
C ALA A 5 2.81 18.70 -39.85
N PHE A 6 3.87 18.30 -39.13
CA PHE A 6 3.79 17.61 -37.84
C PHE A 6 3.36 18.56 -36.70
N ARG A 7 3.81 19.83 -36.71
CA ARG A 7 3.32 20.88 -35.79
C ARG A 7 1.85 21.26 -35.99
N ARG A 8 1.29 21.04 -37.18
CA ARG A 8 -0.13 21.35 -37.47
C ARG A 8 -1.11 20.27 -37.02
N SER A 9 -0.66 19.04 -36.70
CA SER A 9 -1.55 17.94 -36.30
C SER A 9 -1.63 17.66 -34.80
N LEU A 10 -0.83 18.34 -33.96
CA LEU A 10 -0.79 18.13 -32.51
C LEU A 10 -1.06 19.45 -31.76
N ALA A 11 -1.95 19.40 -30.77
CA ALA A 11 -2.69 20.57 -30.30
C ALA A 11 -1.94 21.53 -29.36
N ASN A 12 -0.68 21.28 -28.92
CA ASN A 12 0.29 22.28 -28.42
C ASN A 12 1.61 21.64 -27.93
N ASP A 13 2.74 22.35 -28.09
CA ASP A 13 4.10 21.96 -27.65
C ASP A 13 4.30 22.02 -26.11
N GLU A 14 3.40 22.66 -25.37
CA GLU A 14 3.53 22.87 -23.92
C GLU A 14 3.25 21.61 -23.08
N ASP A 15 2.40 20.69 -23.55
CA ASP A 15 2.00 19.51 -22.77
C ASP A 15 3.09 18.44 -22.68
N TRP A 16 3.95 18.32 -23.70
CA TRP A 16 5.10 17.41 -23.70
C TRP A 16 6.25 17.93 -22.85
N ILE A 17 6.53 19.23 -22.93
CA ILE A 17 7.50 19.89 -22.05
C ILE A 17 7.00 19.83 -20.61
N ALA A 18 5.70 20.06 -20.37
CA ALA A 18 5.10 19.95 -19.04
C ALA A 18 5.07 18.52 -18.50
N ALA A 19 4.90 17.49 -19.33
CA ALA A 19 4.96 16.09 -18.87
C ALA A 19 6.39 15.64 -18.55
N GLY A 20 7.36 16.03 -19.39
CA GLY A 20 8.79 15.83 -19.13
C GLY A 20 9.27 16.60 -17.90
N ASP A 21 8.79 17.83 -17.72
CA ASP A 21 9.09 18.67 -16.57
C ASP A 21 8.39 18.17 -15.30
N ARG A 22 7.19 17.58 -15.40
CA ARG A 22 6.52 16.92 -14.28
C ARG A 22 7.23 15.64 -13.86
N LEU A 23 7.70 14.83 -14.82
CA LEU A 23 8.52 13.64 -14.54
C LEU A 23 9.86 14.03 -13.92
N ALA A 24 10.55 15.04 -14.47
CA ALA A 24 11.80 15.55 -13.93
C ALA A 24 11.62 16.28 -12.58
N ALA A 25 10.48 16.93 -12.35
CA ALA A 25 10.14 17.52 -11.06
C ALA A 25 9.77 16.46 -10.02
N LEU A 26 9.17 15.34 -10.45
CA LEU A 26 8.86 14.19 -9.60
C LEU A 26 10.14 13.43 -9.23
N ASP A 27 11.04 13.17 -10.18
CA ASP A 27 12.37 12.60 -9.94
C ASP A 27 13.18 13.50 -8.99
N ARG A 28 13.18 14.83 -9.19
CA ARG A 28 13.83 15.78 -8.27
C ARG A 28 13.17 15.86 -6.89
N LYS A 29 11.85 15.66 -6.79
CA LYS A 29 11.14 15.58 -5.50
C LYS A 29 11.45 14.28 -4.77
N ILE A 30 11.60 13.17 -5.51
CA ILE A 30 11.94 11.86 -4.95
C ILE A 30 13.41 11.85 -4.53
N GLU A 31 14.33 12.31 -5.39
CA GLU A 31 15.76 12.48 -5.04
C GLU A 31 15.95 13.49 -3.90
N GLY A 32 15.17 14.57 -3.86
CA GLY A 32 15.20 15.56 -2.77
C GLY A 32 14.64 15.03 -1.44
N ALA A 33 13.58 14.21 -1.48
CA ALA A 33 13.04 13.54 -0.30
C ALA A 33 13.98 12.43 0.22
N LEU A 34 14.76 11.80 -0.67
CA LEU A 34 15.81 10.84 -0.31
C LEU A 34 17.07 11.56 0.22
N ALA A 35 17.45 12.71 -0.34
CA ALA A 35 18.63 13.48 0.09
C ALA A 35 18.43 14.30 1.39
N ALA A 36 17.21 14.78 1.66
CA ALA A 36 16.87 15.48 2.91
C ALA A 36 16.85 14.54 4.14
N ALA A 37 16.88 13.22 3.92
CA ALA A 37 17.02 12.22 4.97
C ALA A 37 18.50 11.94 5.37
N ASP A 38 19.49 12.48 4.63
CA ASP A 38 20.93 12.16 4.80
C ASP A 38 21.78 13.33 5.39
N GLY A 39 21.20 14.47 5.75
CA GLY A 39 21.94 15.65 6.22
C GLY A 39 21.38 16.31 7.48
N GLY A 40 21.92 15.95 8.64
CA GLY A 40 21.79 16.74 9.87
C GLY A 40 22.78 17.91 9.86
N GLU A 41 22.28 19.15 9.86
CA GLU A 41 23.08 20.31 10.24
C GLU A 41 23.16 20.40 11.76
N GLU A 42 24.32 20.76 12.30
CA GLU A 42 24.40 21.56 13.52
C GLU A 42 25.78 22.27 13.64
N PRO A 43 25.93 23.35 14.45
CA PRO A 43 25.85 24.72 13.94
C PRO A 43 27.05 25.60 14.36
N GLY A 44 27.16 26.82 13.84
CA GLY A 44 28.24 27.74 14.22
C GLY A 44 27.99 29.22 13.97
N GLY A 45 27.09 29.80 14.78
CA GLY A 45 27.09 31.14 15.42
C GLY A 45 27.52 32.46 14.71
N PRO A 46 27.09 33.63 15.24
CA PRO A 46 27.07 34.92 14.53
C PRO A 46 28.20 35.90 14.93
N GLY A 47 28.50 36.84 14.04
CA GLY A 47 29.35 38.02 14.25
C GLY A 47 30.13 38.31 12.96
N GLY A 48 30.21 39.50 12.38
CA GLY A 48 29.99 40.89 12.78
C GLY A 48 30.99 41.72 11.96
N GLY A 49 30.60 42.90 11.45
CA GLY A 49 31.55 43.96 11.04
C GLY A 49 31.78 44.20 9.53
N GLU A 50 31.32 45.38 9.10
CA GLU A 50 31.99 46.40 8.25
C GLU A 50 32.38 46.12 6.77
N GLU A 51 31.66 46.82 5.89
CA GLU A 51 31.99 47.70 4.72
C GLU A 51 33.43 47.83 4.13
N PRO A 52 33.63 48.45 2.94
CA PRO A 52 34.06 47.79 1.69
C PRO A 52 35.39 48.30 1.11
N GLY A 53 35.91 47.68 0.02
CA GLY A 53 37.08 48.24 -0.67
C GLY A 53 37.59 47.46 -1.89
N ASP A 54 37.18 47.95 -3.06
CA ASP A 54 37.99 48.36 -4.23
C ASP A 54 39.00 47.42 -4.94
N GLY A 55 38.98 47.50 -6.27
CA GLY A 55 40.20 47.50 -7.09
C GLY A 55 40.57 46.27 -7.94
N GLY A 56 40.32 46.36 -9.25
CA GLY A 56 41.31 45.92 -10.25
C GLY A 56 40.90 44.80 -11.22
N GLY A 57 40.48 45.17 -12.44
CA GLY A 57 40.77 44.37 -13.65
C GLY A 57 42.19 44.67 -14.18
N PRO A 58 42.56 44.31 -15.43
CA PRO A 58 41.87 43.49 -16.43
C PRO A 58 42.78 42.45 -17.13
N GLY A 59 42.23 41.57 -17.99
CA GLY A 59 43.05 40.84 -18.96
C GLY A 59 42.39 39.67 -19.71
N GLY A 60 41.94 39.92 -20.95
CA GLY A 60 42.31 39.10 -22.12
C GLY A 60 41.54 37.83 -22.47
N GLU A 61 40.52 38.00 -23.32
CA GLU A 61 40.23 37.23 -24.56
C GLU A 61 39.79 35.74 -24.56
N PRO A 62 39.11 35.28 -25.64
CA PRO A 62 37.86 34.54 -25.54
C PRO A 62 38.04 33.03 -25.76
N GLY A 63 37.39 32.21 -24.95
CA GLY A 63 37.50 30.76 -25.07
C GLY A 63 36.24 30.03 -24.60
N GLY A 64 35.67 29.24 -25.53
CA GLY A 64 35.02 27.96 -25.26
C GLY A 64 33.74 27.97 -24.43
N VAL A 65 32.62 27.64 -25.08
CA VAL A 65 31.45 27.09 -24.38
C VAL A 65 31.91 25.85 -23.58
N PRO A 66 31.76 25.81 -22.24
CA PRO A 66 32.21 24.65 -21.48
C PRO A 66 31.27 23.47 -21.76
N LYS A 67 31.86 22.33 -22.14
CA LYS A 67 31.18 21.03 -22.11
C LYS A 67 30.81 20.73 -20.65
N PRO A 68 29.59 20.24 -20.34
CA PRO A 68 29.28 19.78 -19.01
C PRO A 68 30.13 18.55 -18.68
N GLU A 69 30.92 18.62 -17.61
CA GLU A 69 31.62 17.46 -17.06
C GLU A 69 30.61 16.43 -16.54
N PRO A 70 30.86 15.12 -16.72
CA PRO A 70 30.01 14.08 -16.17
C PRO A 70 30.16 14.06 -14.64
N ARG A 71 29.08 14.39 -13.93
CA ARG A 71 29.00 14.16 -12.48
C ARG A 71 29.06 12.66 -12.21
N ALA A 72 29.99 12.25 -11.36
CA ALA A 72 30.09 10.87 -10.88
C ALA A 72 28.77 10.42 -10.21
N PRO A 73 28.36 9.15 -10.37
CA PRO A 73 27.15 8.64 -9.73
C PRO A 73 27.33 8.68 -8.20
N ARG A 74 26.41 9.37 -7.50
CA ARG A 74 26.33 9.32 -6.03
C ARG A 74 25.84 7.93 -5.62
N ALA A 75 26.52 7.34 -4.65
CA ALA A 75 26.15 6.07 -4.04
C ALA A 75 24.73 6.16 -3.45
N VAL A 76 23.92 5.13 -3.73
CA VAL A 76 22.56 4.97 -3.19
C VAL A 76 22.71 4.56 -1.72
N SER A 77 22.22 5.37 -0.79
CA SER A 77 22.17 5.03 0.64
C SER A 77 21.04 4.03 0.91
N GLU A 78 21.40 2.91 1.53
CA GLU A 78 20.46 1.93 2.07
C GLU A 78 20.02 2.39 3.48
N THR A 79 18.78 2.89 3.62
CA THR A 79 18.14 3.18 4.93
C THR A 79 16.62 2.87 4.91
N PRO A 80 16.02 2.47 6.05
CA PRO A 80 14.89 1.53 6.09
C PRO A 80 13.50 2.18 6.13
N PHE A 81 12.57 1.50 5.45
CA PHE A 81 11.12 1.68 5.42
C PHE A 81 10.45 1.58 6.80
N ARG A 82 9.56 2.53 7.17
CA ARG A 82 8.22 2.26 7.77
C ARG A 82 7.41 3.52 8.13
N ALA A 83 6.21 3.61 7.56
CA ALA A 83 4.97 3.98 8.25
C ALA A 83 3.96 2.90 7.87
N ALA A 84 3.30 2.26 8.85
CA ALA A 84 2.41 1.12 8.60
C ALA A 84 1.15 1.57 7.82
N ARG A 85 1.07 1.17 6.54
CA ARG A 85 -0.08 1.39 5.67
C ARG A 85 -1.17 0.37 6.01
N SER A 86 -2.45 0.74 5.98
CA SER A 86 -3.55 -0.22 6.25
C SER A 86 -3.69 -1.25 5.12
N MET A 87 -4.26 -2.45 5.36
CA MET A 87 -4.44 -3.46 4.29
C MET A 87 -5.19 -2.89 3.08
N GLU A 88 -6.21 -2.07 3.31
CA GLU A 88 -6.97 -1.42 2.23
C GLU A 88 -6.15 -0.39 1.44
N GLU A 89 -5.28 0.37 2.13
CA GLU A 89 -4.37 1.33 1.51
C GLU A 89 -3.29 0.62 0.72
N LEU A 90 -2.71 -0.44 1.27
CA LEU A 90 -1.75 -1.27 0.56
C LEU A 90 -2.37 -1.95 -0.65
N GLN A 91 -3.62 -2.41 -0.57
CA GLN A 91 -4.36 -2.96 -1.70
C GLN A 91 -4.65 -1.90 -2.77
N ARG A 92 -4.95 -0.67 -2.37
CA ARG A 92 -5.18 0.46 -3.29
C ARG A 92 -3.88 0.86 -3.99
N LEU A 93 -2.82 1.07 -3.22
CA LEU A 93 -1.48 1.36 -3.75
C LEU A 93 -0.97 0.20 -4.61
N TYR A 94 -1.30 -1.04 -4.25
CA TYR A 94 -0.96 -2.22 -5.03
C TYR A 94 -1.68 -2.21 -6.38
N ALA A 95 -2.99 -1.95 -6.39
CA ALA A 95 -3.76 -1.82 -7.62
C ALA A 95 -3.27 -0.64 -8.49
N GLU A 96 -2.91 0.48 -7.87
CA GLU A 96 -2.33 1.65 -8.55
C GLU A 96 -0.97 1.31 -9.15
N ALA A 97 -0.06 0.74 -8.34
CA ALA A 97 1.25 0.29 -8.78
C ALA A 97 1.16 -0.75 -9.90
N GLN A 98 0.18 -1.67 -9.86
CA GLN A 98 -0.12 -2.58 -10.96
C GLN A 98 -0.61 -1.84 -12.21
N SER A 99 -1.53 -0.89 -12.05
CA SER A 99 -2.13 -0.18 -13.19
C SER A 99 -1.11 0.66 -13.98
N ILE A 100 -0.08 1.19 -13.30
CA ILE A 100 1.05 1.90 -13.92
C ILE A 100 2.22 0.96 -14.25
N GLY A 101 2.12 -0.32 -13.88
CA GLY A 101 3.10 -1.39 -14.09
C GLY A 101 4.44 -1.21 -13.36
N ARG A 102 4.40 -0.56 -12.19
CA ARG A 102 5.48 -0.52 -11.19
C ARG A 102 5.45 -1.79 -10.34
N TYR A 103 5.82 -2.91 -10.97
CA TYR A 103 5.78 -4.23 -10.34
C TYR A 103 6.71 -4.36 -9.15
N ASP A 104 7.83 -3.65 -9.14
CA ASP A 104 8.78 -3.54 -8.03
C ASP A 104 8.08 -3.02 -6.77
N LEU A 105 7.35 -1.91 -6.91
CA LEU A 105 6.54 -1.33 -5.84
C LEU A 105 5.36 -2.24 -5.48
N ALA A 106 4.69 -2.84 -6.46
CA ALA A 106 3.58 -3.77 -6.20
C ALA A 106 4.02 -5.00 -5.39
N ALA A 107 5.22 -5.55 -5.63
CA ALA A 107 5.77 -6.65 -4.84
C ALA A 107 6.15 -6.23 -3.41
N GLN A 108 6.66 -5.00 -3.24
CA GLN A 108 6.92 -4.42 -1.92
C GLN A 108 5.61 -4.23 -1.14
N LEU A 109 4.58 -3.71 -1.79
CA LEU A 109 3.26 -3.55 -1.19
C LEU A 109 2.64 -4.90 -0.83
N CYS A 110 2.79 -5.94 -1.66
CA CYS A 110 2.41 -7.30 -1.25
C CYS A 110 3.21 -7.80 -0.05
N THR A 111 4.49 -7.44 0.08
CA THR A 111 5.30 -7.79 1.26
C THR A 111 4.76 -7.12 2.51
N GLU A 112 4.38 -5.85 2.40
CA GLU A 112 3.70 -5.13 3.48
C GLU A 112 2.33 -5.77 3.79
N MET A 113 1.54 -6.14 2.79
CA MET A 113 0.24 -6.82 2.97
C MET A 113 0.40 -8.19 3.61
N ILE A 114 1.40 -8.97 3.20
CA ILE A 114 1.76 -10.26 3.82
C ILE A 114 2.16 -10.04 5.28
N GLY A 115 2.83 -8.93 5.60
CA GLY A 115 3.10 -8.52 6.98
C GLY A 115 1.83 -8.28 7.81
N LEU A 116 0.74 -7.83 7.17
CA LEU A 116 -0.55 -7.60 7.83
C LEU A 116 -1.46 -8.84 7.88
N ALA A 117 -1.39 -9.72 6.88
CA ALA A 117 -2.19 -10.93 6.80
C ALA A 117 -1.37 -12.11 6.23
N PRO A 118 -0.46 -12.70 7.02
CA PRO A 118 0.50 -13.69 6.54
C PRO A 118 -0.10 -15.05 6.18
N ASP A 119 -1.40 -15.26 6.36
CA ASP A 119 -2.10 -16.51 6.03
C ASP A 119 -2.95 -16.42 4.75
N ARG A 120 -3.04 -15.23 4.18
CA ARG A 120 -3.76 -14.98 2.92
C ARG A 120 -2.96 -15.54 1.76
N ALA A 121 -3.34 -16.72 1.27
CA ALA A 121 -2.71 -17.37 0.12
C ALA A 121 -2.66 -16.46 -1.12
N ASP A 122 -3.67 -15.60 -1.31
CA ASP A 122 -3.76 -14.67 -2.45
C ASP A 122 -2.71 -13.56 -2.40
N LEU A 123 -2.23 -13.14 -1.22
CA LEU A 123 -1.18 -12.13 -1.15
C LEU A 123 0.17 -12.69 -1.61
N TYR A 124 0.44 -13.95 -1.30
CA TYR A 124 1.62 -14.66 -1.81
C TYR A 124 1.48 -14.96 -3.30
N LEU A 125 0.30 -15.36 -3.77
CA LEU A 125 0.02 -15.46 -5.21
C LEU A 125 0.32 -14.13 -5.90
N ASN A 126 -0.25 -13.04 -5.39
CA ASN A 126 -0.11 -11.71 -5.95
C ASN A 126 1.36 -11.25 -5.96
N ARG A 127 2.11 -11.45 -4.86
CA ARG A 127 3.54 -11.12 -4.81
C ARG A 127 4.36 -11.98 -5.77
N GLY A 128 4.07 -13.28 -5.82
CA GLY A 128 4.73 -14.21 -6.73
C GLY A 128 4.54 -13.83 -8.19
N VAL A 129 3.32 -13.43 -8.56
CA VAL A 129 3.02 -12.90 -9.91
C VAL A 129 3.78 -11.59 -10.16
N MET A 130 3.90 -10.68 -9.17
CA MET A 130 4.68 -9.45 -9.34
C MET A 130 6.17 -9.74 -9.55
N HIS A 131 6.74 -10.68 -8.78
CA HIS A 131 8.11 -11.15 -8.99
C HIS A 131 8.29 -11.77 -10.37
N ALA A 132 7.32 -12.55 -10.86
CA ALA A 132 7.35 -13.12 -12.21
C ALA A 132 7.36 -12.02 -13.28
N PHE A 133 6.55 -10.96 -13.14
CA PHE A 133 6.56 -9.81 -14.06
C PHE A 133 7.90 -9.02 -14.05
N GLN A 134 8.62 -9.07 -12.92
CA GLN A 134 9.98 -8.52 -12.82
C GLN A 134 11.05 -9.45 -13.41
N GLY A 135 10.72 -10.68 -13.79
CA GLY A 135 11.67 -11.70 -14.23
C GLY A 135 12.43 -12.36 -13.07
N GLN A 136 11.92 -12.24 -11.85
CA GLN A 136 12.47 -12.86 -10.63
C GLN A 136 11.76 -14.20 -10.36
N TYR A 137 12.09 -15.21 -11.16
CA TYR A 137 11.35 -16.47 -11.17
C TYR A 137 11.52 -17.32 -9.90
N LEU A 138 12.71 -17.33 -9.29
CA LEU A 138 12.92 -18.09 -8.05
C LEU A 138 12.11 -17.54 -6.87
N PRO A 139 12.14 -16.22 -6.55
CA PRO A 139 11.23 -15.63 -5.56
C PRO A 139 9.76 -15.83 -5.89
N ALA A 140 9.39 -15.77 -7.18
CA ALA A 140 8.02 -16.04 -7.62
C ALA A 140 7.58 -17.46 -7.27
N ILE A 141 8.42 -18.46 -7.55
CA ILE A 141 8.14 -19.88 -7.24
C ILE A 141 8.00 -20.08 -5.74
N GLU A 142 8.88 -19.49 -4.93
CA GLU A 142 8.82 -19.60 -3.46
C GLU A 142 7.52 -19.04 -2.89
N ASP A 143 7.07 -17.88 -3.38
CA ASP A 143 5.80 -17.31 -2.93
C ASP A 143 4.59 -18.10 -3.44
N LEU A 144 4.65 -18.68 -4.63
CA LEU A 144 3.59 -19.56 -5.14
C LEU A 144 3.52 -20.89 -4.38
N ASP A 145 4.66 -21.44 -3.95
CA ASP A 145 4.72 -22.56 -3.02
C ASP A 145 4.11 -22.19 -1.65
N ARG A 146 4.38 -20.98 -1.16
CA ARG A 146 3.78 -20.45 0.08
C ARG A 146 2.28 -20.20 -0.05
N ALA A 147 1.82 -19.78 -1.23
CA ALA A 147 0.41 -19.58 -1.55
C ALA A 147 -0.33 -20.92 -1.54
N GLU A 148 0.18 -21.94 -2.22
CA GLU A 148 -0.40 -23.30 -2.21
C GLU A 148 -0.41 -23.89 -0.79
N ALA A 149 0.68 -23.74 -0.03
CA ALA A 149 0.75 -24.23 1.36
C ALA A 149 -0.26 -23.56 2.30
N ARG A 150 -0.76 -22.36 1.95
CA ARG A 150 -1.77 -21.59 2.70
C ARG A 150 -3.18 -21.74 2.12
N PHE A 151 -3.32 -22.41 0.98
CA PHE A 151 -4.60 -22.65 0.36
C PHE A 151 -5.51 -23.46 1.30
N ARG A 152 -6.72 -22.98 1.53
CA ARG A 152 -7.68 -23.64 2.44
C ARG A 152 -8.75 -24.39 1.66
N HIS A 153 -8.55 -25.69 1.49
CA HIS A 153 -9.52 -26.59 0.87
C HIS A 153 -10.91 -26.47 1.50
N GLY A 154 -11.94 -26.34 0.66
CA GLY A 154 -13.35 -26.22 1.08
C GLY A 154 -13.77 -24.84 1.58
N ILE A 155 -12.84 -23.91 1.77
CA ILE A 155 -13.11 -22.49 2.05
C ILE A 155 -12.83 -21.66 0.80
N GLU A 156 -11.65 -21.84 0.23
CA GLU A 156 -11.25 -21.19 -1.01
C GLU A 156 -11.76 -22.01 -2.20
N PRO A 157 -12.29 -21.36 -3.25
CA PRO A 157 -12.81 -22.08 -4.39
C PRO A 157 -11.66 -22.79 -5.12
N GLN A 158 -11.86 -24.05 -5.54
CA GLN A 158 -10.84 -24.89 -6.19
C GLN A 158 -10.14 -24.20 -7.38
N LYS A 159 -10.84 -23.32 -8.10
CA LYS A 159 -10.28 -22.49 -9.18
C LYS A 159 -9.08 -21.63 -8.76
N PHE A 160 -9.01 -21.26 -7.48
CA PHE A 160 -7.92 -20.47 -6.92
C PHE A 160 -6.65 -21.32 -6.75
N LEU A 161 -6.77 -22.61 -6.43
CA LEU A 161 -5.64 -23.55 -6.47
C LEU A 161 -5.13 -23.78 -7.90
N VAL A 162 -6.05 -23.85 -8.87
CA VAL A 162 -5.71 -23.91 -10.31
C VAL A 162 -4.92 -22.67 -10.74
N GLU A 163 -5.30 -21.49 -10.25
CA GLU A 163 -4.56 -20.24 -10.49
C GLU A 163 -3.15 -20.28 -9.89
N ILE A 164 -3.00 -20.66 -8.62
CA ILE A 164 -1.68 -20.75 -7.97
C ILE A 164 -0.74 -21.70 -8.72
N VAL A 165 -1.23 -22.90 -9.03
CA VAL A 165 -0.40 -23.95 -9.67
C VAL A 165 -0.12 -23.62 -11.14
N SER A 166 -1.03 -22.96 -11.86
CA SER A 166 -0.75 -22.49 -13.22
C SER A 166 0.28 -21.37 -13.26
N GLN A 167 0.21 -20.40 -12.33
CA GLN A 167 1.22 -19.34 -12.19
C GLN A 167 2.58 -19.92 -11.81
N ARG A 168 2.63 -20.94 -10.95
CA ARG A 168 3.89 -21.60 -10.59
C ARG A 168 4.46 -22.41 -11.75
N CYS A 169 3.63 -23.14 -12.47
CA CYS A 169 4.03 -23.85 -13.69
C CYS A 169 4.69 -22.88 -14.68
N GLN A 170 4.09 -21.71 -14.90
CA GLN A 170 4.62 -20.70 -15.80
C GLN A 170 5.95 -20.11 -15.27
N ALA A 171 6.02 -19.76 -13.98
CA ALA A 171 7.24 -19.26 -13.35
C ALA A 171 8.39 -20.29 -13.40
N ARG A 172 8.09 -21.58 -13.19
CA ARG A 172 9.06 -22.70 -13.34
C ARG A 172 9.52 -22.87 -14.77
N ALA A 173 8.62 -22.78 -15.75
CA ALA A 173 8.98 -22.83 -17.16
C ALA A 173 9.94 -21.70 -17.57
N PHE A 174 9.71 -20.48 -17.09
CA PHE A 174 10.61 -19.35 -17.33
C PHE A 174 11.88 -19.38 -16.47
N GLY A 175 11.79 -19.96 -15.27
CA GLY A 175 12.93 -20.23 -14.38
C GLY A 175 13.77 -21.45 -14.78
N LEU A 176 13.49 -22.06 -15.94
CA LEU A 176 14.21 -23.22 -16.50
C LEU A 176 14.06 -24.53 -15.70
N GLN A 177 13.07 -24.58 -14.80
CA GLN A 177 12.65 -25.77 -14.03
C GLN A 177 11.59 -26.56 -14.82
N PHE A 178 11.98 -27.07 -15.99
CA PHE A 178 11.03 -27.63 -16.97
C PHE A 178 10.34 -28.92 -16.51
N ASN A 179 11.02 -29.76 -15.72
CA ASN A 179 10.41 -31.00 -15.21
C ASN A 179 9.31 -30.69 -14.21
N GLU A 180 9.60 -29.80 -13.27
CA GLU A 180 8.71 -29.35 -12.21
C GLU A 180 7.53 -28.56 -12.79
N ALA A 181 7.75 -27.77 -13.85
CA ALA A 181 6.67 -27.14 -14.62
C ALA A 181 5.75 -28.19 -15.25
N ARG A 182 6.30 -29.24 -15.87
CA ARG A 182 5.51 -30.34 -16.45
C ARG A 182 4.73 -31.12 -15.40
N GLU A 183 5.27 -31.27 -14.19
CA GLU A 183 4.58 -31.89 -13.06
C GLU A 183 3.42 -31.03 -12.57
N ASP A 184 3.62 -29.72 -12.39
CA ASP A 184 2.54 -28.79 -12.03
C ASP A 184 1.42 -28.79 -13.08
N ALA A 185 1.76 -28.79 -14.37
CA ALA A 185 0.77 -28.89 -15.44
C ALA A 185 -0.08 -30.18 -15.35
N LYS A 186 0.52 -31.32 -14.98
CA LYS A 186 -0.23 -32.58 -14.79
C LYS A 186 -1.18 -32.51 -13.59
N ARG A 187 -0.74 -31.90 -12.47
CA ARG A 187 -1.55 -31.73 -11.26
C ARG A 187 -2.81 -30.89 -11.51
N LEU A 188 -2.78 -29.96 -12.46
CA LEU A 188 -3.97 -29.16 -12.81
C LEU A 188 -5.16 -30.02 -13.28
N LEU A 189 -4.89 -31.10 -14.03
CA LEU A 189 -5.92 -32.05 -14.45
C LEU A 189 -6.55 -32.83 -13.28
N GLU A 190 -5.80 -32.99 -12.18
CA GLU A 190 -6.28 -33.65 -10.96
C GLU A 190 -7.23 -32.72 -10.18
N PHE A 191 -6.98 -31.40 -10.23
CA PHE A 191 -7.81 -30.40 -9.54
C PHE A 191 -9.07 -30.01 -10.31
N ASP A 192 -8.95 -29.90 -11.63
CA ASP A 192 -10.06 -29.61 -12.53
C ASP A 192 -9.85 -30.33 -13.87
N PRO A 193 -10.59 -31.42 -14.14
CA PRO A 193 -10.54 -32.10 -15.43
C PRO A 193 -10.90 -31.19 -16.63
N GLY A 194 -11.65 -30.11 -16.39
CA GLY A 194 -11.98 -29.08 -17.39
C GLY A 194 -10.80 -28.18 -17.77
N SER A 195 -9.70 -28.21 -17.01
CA SER A 195 -8.48 -27.43 -17.27
C SER A 195 -7.61 -27.98 -18.39
N ALA A 196 -8.02 -29.06 -19.07
CA ALA A 196 -7.24 -29.68 -20.15
C ALA A 196 -6.72 -28.69 -21.22
N PRO A 197 -7.48 -27.68 -21.67
CA PRO A 197 -6.94 -26.68 -22.60
C PRO A 197 -5.79 -25.85 -22.00
N LEU A 198 -5.89 -25.47 -20.72
CA LEU A 198 -4.87 -24.71 -20.00
C LEU A 198 -3.61 -25.56 -19.77
N VAL A 199 -3.78 -26.84 -19.43
CA VAL A 199 -2.67 -27.79 -19.21
C VAL A 199 -1.82 -27.92 -20.47
N HIS A 200 -2.45 -28.19 -21.61
CA HIS A 200 -1.76 -28.27 -22.89
C HIS A 200 -1.09 -26.94 -23.27
N TYR A 201 -1.70 -25.80 -22.95
CA TYR A 201 -1.06 -24.50 -23.17
C TYR A 201 0.21 -24.31 -22.32
N LEU A 202 0.15 -24.65 -21.02
CA LEU A 202 1.28 -24.53 -20.11
C LEU A 202 2.43 -25.51 -20.43
N LEU A 203 2.10 -26.74 -20.84
CA LEU A 203 3.08 -27.69 -21.38
C LEU A 203 3.74 -27.15 -22.65
N GLY A 204 2.95 -26.54 -23.54
CA GLY A 204 3.46 -25.83 -24.71
C GLY A 204 4.47 -24.75 -24.33
N ILE A 205 4.18 -23.92 -23.32
CA ILE A 205 5.10 -22.90 -22.79
C ILE A 205 6.38 -23.55 -22.24
N ALA A 206 6.26 -24.63 -21.47
CA ALA A 206 7.42 -25.32 -20.89
C ALA A 206 8.35 -25.87 -21.98
N TYR A 207 7.81 -26.62 -22.96
CA TYR A 207 8.60 -27.16 -24.07
C TYR A 207 9.17 -26.06 -24.97
N LYS A 208 8.40 -24.98 -25.22
CA LYS A 208 8.89 -23.83 -25.99
C LYS A 208 10.11 -23.21 -25.31
N ASN A 209 10.10 -23.07 -23.98
CA ASN A 209 11.22 -22.50 -23.20
C ASN A 209 12.38 -23.47 -23.04
N GLU A 210 12.12 -24.78 -23.01
CA GLU A 210 13.14 -25.84 -23.11
C GLU A 210 13.82 -25.84 -24.49
N GLY A 211 13.16 -25.29 -25.51
CA GLY A 211 13.64 -25.25 -26.89
C GLY A 211 13.13 -26.42 -27.75
N ASP A 212 12.33 -27.32 -27.18
CA ASP A 212 11.63 -28.38 -27.91
C ASP A 212 10.39 -27.82 -28.61
N LEU A 213 10.63 -27.07 -29.69
CA LEU A 213 9.60 -26.38 -30.46
C LEU A 213 8.60 -27.35 -31.10
N ASP A 214 9.01 -28.59 -31.38
CA ASP A 214 8.13 -29.61 -31.96
C ASP A 214 7.07 -30.07 -30.97
N ARG A 215 7.47 -30.42 -29.74
CA ARG A 215 6.51 -30.74 -28.68
C ARG A 215 5.68 -29.53 -28.28
N ALA A 216 6.28 -28.34 -28.25
CA ALA A 216 5.53 -27.11 -27.97
C ALA A 216 4.36 -26.92 -28.94
N ILE A 217 4.61 -27.05 -30.25
CA ILE A 217 3.56 -26.95 -31.28
C ILE A 217 2.51 -28.06 -31.12
N GLN A 218 2.90 -29.28 -30.78
CA GLN A 218 1.97 -30.39 -30.54
C GLN A 218 1.02 -30.08 -29.37
N GLU A 219 1.57 -29.65 -28.23
CA GLU A 219 0.79 -29.31 -27.05
C GLU A 219 -0.11 -28.09 -27.30
N TYR A 220 0.38 -27.05 -27.97
CA TYR A 220 -0.47 -25.91 -28.36
C TYR A 220 -1.62 -26.31 -29.29
N LYS A 221 -1.40 -27.23 -30.23
CA LYS A 221 -2.49 -27.77 -31.06
C LYS A 221 -3.51 -28.55 -30.24
N ALA A 222 -3.04 -29.38 -29.31
CA ALA A 222 -3.93 -30.09 -28.39
C ALA A 222 -4.77 -29.11 -27.55
N ALA A 223 -4.19 -27.99 -27.10
CA ALA A 223 -4.93 -26.93 -26.40
C ALA A 223 -6.05 -26.32 -27.28
N LEU A 224 -5.78 -26.06 -28.56
CA LEU A 224 -6.77 -25.57 -29.52
C LEU A 224 -7.91 -26.57 -29.75
N GLU A 225 -7.58 -27.86 -29.93
CA GLU A 225 -8.55 -28.94 -30.14
C GLU A 225 -9.50 -29.10 -28.94
N LYS A 226 -9.02 -28.84 -27.72
CA LYS A 226 -9.81 -28.91 -26.48
C LYS A 226 -10.60 -27.64 -26.17
N GLY A 227 -10.54 -26.61 -27.02
CA GLY A 227 -11.31 -25.37 -26.85
C GLY A 227 -10.58 -24.25 -26.11
N GLY A 228 -9.25 -24.29 -26.03
CA GLY A 228 -8.43 -23.24 -25.42
C GLY A 228 -8.51 -21.90 -26.16
N GLY A 229 -7.99 -20.84 -25.51
CA GLY A 229 -8.00 -19.47 -26.03
C GLY A 229 -7.39 -19.35 -27.42
N ARG A 230 -8.24 -19.33 -28.46
CA ARG A 230 -7.84 -19.55 -29.86
C ARG A 230 -6.81 -18.56 -30.40
N LEU A 231 -6.80 -17.31 -29.93
CA LEU A 231 -5.89 -16.27 -30.43
C LEU A 231 -4.45 -16.48 -29.95
N ALA A 232 -4.22 -16.44 -28.63
CA ALA A 232 -2.88 -16.56 -28.04
C ALA A 232 -2.17 -17.84 -28.48
N VAL A 233 -2.88 -18.97 -28.42
CA VAL A 233 -2.32 -20.28 -28.79
C VAL A 233 -1.97 -20.34 -30.28
N ALA A 234 -2.80 -19.78 -31.18
CA ALA A 234 -2.49 -19.74 -32.61
C ALA A 234 -1.28 -18.83 -32.91
N LEU A 235 -1.17 -17.69 -32.24
CA LEU A 235 -0.01 -16.81 -32.38
C LEU A 235 1.27 -17.50 -31.88
N ASP A 236 1.22 -18.20 -30.74
CA ASP A 236 2.37 -18.95 -30.20
C ASP A 236 2.81 -20.08 -31.15
N VAL A 237 1.89 -20.79 -31.79
CA VAL A 237 2.22 -21.78 -32.84
C VAL A 237 2.95 -21.11 -34.00
N GLY A 238 2.45 -19.97 -34.48
CA GLY A 238 3.08 -19.22 -35.56
C GLY A 238 4.50 -18.75 -35.18
N LEU A 239 4.69 -18.27 -33.95
CA LEU A 239 6.00 -17.87 -33.43
C LEU A 239 6.95 -19.06 -33.30
N CYS A 240 6.50 -20.22 -32.81
CA CYS A 240 7.32 -21.44 -32.80
C CYS A 240 7.75 -21.85 -34.21
N LEU A 241 6.84 -21.74 -35.21
CA LEU A 241 7.18 -22.02 -36.61
C LEU A 241 8.22 -21.03 -37.15
N LEU A 242 8.14 -19.74 -36.80
CA LEU A 242 9.19 -18.76 -37.12
C LEU A 242 10.52 -19.11 -36.48
N GLU A 243 10.53 -19.47 -35.19
CA GLU A 243 11.74 -19.88 -34.48
C GLU A 243 12.38 -21.13 -35.13
N LYS A 244 11.56 -22.03 -35.69
CA LYS A 244 12.01 -23.19 -36.50
C LYS A 244 12.47 -22.83 -37.92
N GLY A 245 12.25 -21.60 -38.38
CA GLY A 245 12.56 -21.16 -39.74
C GLY A 245 11.48 -21.46 -40.78
N ASP A 246 10.25 -21.78 -40.37
CA ASP A 246 9.13 -22.07 -41.27
C ASP A 246 8.22 -20.84 -41.42
N ARG A 247 8.76 -19.78 -42.05
CA ARG A 247 8.05 -18.50 -42.27
C ARG A 247 6.76 -18.69 -43.06
N ALA A 248 6.75 -19.59 -44.05
CA ALA A 248 5.57 -19.80 -44.89
C ALA A 248 4.38 -20.30 -44.07
N ARG A 249 4.59 -21.34 -43.24
CA ARG A 249 3.50 -21.87 -42.39
C ARG A 249 3.15 -20.91 -41.25
N ALA A 250 4.11 -20.16 -40.71
CA ALA A 250 3.81 -19.12 -39.73
C ALA A 250 2.88 -18.03 -40.30
N LEU A 251 3.18 -17.52 -41.50
CA LEU A 251 2.35 -16.52 -42.18
C LEU A 251 0.94 -17.04 -42.48
N ASP A 252 0.81 -18.31 -42.86
CA ASP A 252 -0.50 -18.93 -43.06
C ASP A 252 -1.31 -18.98 -41.76
N ILE A 253 -0.70 -19.39 -40.64
CA ILE A 253 -1.34 -19.37 -39.32
C ILE A 253 -1.77 -17.95 -38.93
N PHE A 254 -0.90 -16.95 -39.09
CA PHE A 254 -1.27 -15.56 -38.77
C PHE A 254 -2.38 -15.02 -39.69
N ALA A 255 -2.36 -15.33 -40.98
CA ALA A 255 -3.39 -14.90 -41.93
C ALA A 255 -4.74 -15.61 -41.69
N GLN A 256 -4.73 -16.88 -41.26
CA GLN A 256 -5.92 -17.58 -40.80
C GLN A 256 -6.48 -16.96 -39.52
N THR A 257 -5.60 -16.66 -38.57
CA THR A 257 -5.96 -16.01 -37.29
C THR A 257 -6.56 -14.63 -37.54
N GLU A 258 -5.95 -13.80 -38.38
CA GLU A 258 -6.46 -12.49 -38.78
C GLU A 258 -7.87 -12.59 -39.37
N ARG A 259 -8.10 -13.52 -40.31
CA ARG A 259 -9.42 -13.76 -40.92
C ARG A 259 -10.45 -14.24 -39.90
N GLN A 260 -10.07 -15.18 -39.03
CA GLN A 260 -10.97 -15.73 -38.02
C GLN A 260 -11.44 -14.67 -37.02
N PHE A 261 -10.58 -13.71 -36.67
CA PHE A 261 -10.87 -12.65 -35.72
C PHE A 261 -11.14 -11.29 -36.38
N GLY A 262 -11.43 -11.24 -37.69
CA GLY A 262 -11.62 -10.00 -38.44
C GLY A 262 -12.74 -9.09 -37.92
N ALA A 263 -13.72 -9.63 -37.20
CA ALA A 263 -14.78 -8.85 -36.53
C ALA A 263 -14.31 -8.12 -35.26
N ASN A 264 -13.16 -8.50 -34.68
CA ASN A 264 -12.52 -7.80 -33.57
C ASN A 264 -11.22 -7.13 -34.08
N PRO A 265 -11.25 -5.80 -34.33
CA PRO A 265 -10.09 -5.09 -34.89
C PRO A 265 -8.80 -5.25 -34.08
N SER A 266 -8.88 -5.36 -32.75
CA SER A 266 -7.68 -5.50 -31.90
C SER A 266 -6.98 -6.86 -32.09
N HIS A 267 -7.76 -7.93 -32.24
CA HIS A 267 -7.25 -9.29 -32.46
C HIS A 267 -6.71 -9.49 -33.87
N ALA A 268 -7.41 -8.97 -34.88
CA ALA A 268 -6.93 -8.99 -36.27
C ALA A 268 -5.59 -8.25 -36.41
N ARG A 269 -5.46 -7.08 -35.76
CA ARG A 269 -4.21 -6.31 -35.71
C ARG A 269 -3.06 -7.06 -35.02
N ALA A 270 -3.32 -7.83 -33.97
CA ALA A 270 -2.29 -8.62 -33.30
C ALA A 270 -1.70 -9.69 -34.25
N ALA A 271 -2.56 -10.36 -35.01
CA ALA A 271 -2.11 -11.31 -36.03
C ALA A 271 -1.36 -10.60 -37.19
N ALA A 272 -1.81 -9.43 -37.62
CA ALA A 272 -1.11 -8.62 -38.62
C ALA A 272 0.27 -8.15 -38.15
N ALA A 273 0.42 -7.76 -36.87
CA ALA A 273 1.72 -7.44 -36.29
C ALA A 273 2.66 -8.66 -36.30
N CYS A 274 2.18 -9.87 -35.96
CA CYS A 274 2.98 -11.08 -36.09
C CYS A 274 3.37 -11.40 -37.55
N GLN A 275 2.54 -11.03 -38.54
CA GLN A 275 2.94 -11.10 -39.96
C GLN A 275 4.07 -10.12 -40.27
N ALA A 276 4.01 -8.88 -39.76
CA ALA A 276 5.11 -7.92 -39.90
C ALA A 276 6.40 -8.46 -39.27
N TRP A 277 6.32 -9.02 -38.06
CA TRP A 277 7.46 -9.66 -37.40
C TRP A 277 8.05 -10.83 -38.21
N ALA A 278 7.21 -11.63 -38.86
CA ALA A 278 7.67 -12.74 -39.71
C ALA A 278 8.61 -12.27 -40.84
N TRP A 279 8.42 -11.05 -41.35
CA TRP A 279 9.29 -10.42 -42.36
C TRP A 279 10.48 -9.67 -41.75
N ALA A 280 10.33 -9.15 -40.53
CA ALA A 280 11.34 -8.35 -39.86
C ALA A 280 12.34 -9.16 -39.03
N ASP A 281 12.01 -10.36 -38.56
CA ASP A 281 12.85 -11.12 -37.64
C ASP A 281 14.24 -11.42 -38.26
N PRO A 282 15.32 -10.83 -37.74
CA PRO A 282 16.67 -11.02 -38.29
C PRO A 282 17.22 -12.42 -38.05
N ALA A 283 16.61 -13.19 -37.13
CA ALA A 283 16.95 -14.58 -36.90
C ALA A 283 15.99 -15.57 -37.58
N GLY A 284 15.02 -15.05 -38.34
CA GLY A 284 14.13 -15.85 -39.18
C GLY A 284 14.83 -16.33 -40.46
N PRO A 285 14.09 -16.97 -41.38
CA PRO A 285 14.65 -17.44 -42.65
C PRO A 285 15.31 -16.31 -43.47
N PRO A 286 16.26 -16.62 -44.36
CA PRO A 286 16.91 -15.63 -45.21
C PRO A 286 15.90 -14.72 -45.95
N GLY A 287 16.25 -13.44 -46.11
CA GLY A 287 15.39 -12.44 -46.77
C GLY A 287 14.54 -11.64 -45.78
N GLN A 288 15.19 -10.99 -44.80
CA GLN A 288 14.56 -9.94 -43.99
C GLN A 288 14.07 -8.83 -44.92
N ASP A 289 12.83 -8.39 -44.72
CA ASP A 289 12.20 -7.35 -45.52
C ASP A 289 11.50 -6.35 -44.61
N LEU A 290 12.28 -5.41 -44.09
CA LEU A 290 11.79 -4.37 -43.18
C LEU A 290 10.78 -3.44 -43.87
N ALA A 291 10.95 -3.19 -45.17
CA ALA A 291 10.01 -2.37 -45.94
C ALA A 291 8.63 -3.02 -46.02
N ARG A 292 8.58 -4.33 -46.26
CA ARG A 292 7.32 -5.09 -46.23
C ARG A 292 6.72 -5.18 -44.83
N ALA A 293 7.55 -5.37 -43.80
CA ALA A 293 7.10 -5.35 -42.42
C ALA A 293 6.46 -4.00 -42.06
N ARG A 294 7.11 -2.89 -42.46
CA ARG A 294 6.62 -1.51 -42.28
C ARG A 294 5.31 -1.28 -43.01
N ALA A 295 5.20 -1.69 -44.28
CA ALA A 295 3.97 -1.57 -45.04
C ALA A 295 2.79 -2.30 -44.38
N ILE A 296 3.01 -3.50 -43.81
CA ILE A 296 1.98 -4.23 -43.07
C ILE A 296 1.55 -3.46 -41.81
N LEU A 297 2.49 -2.87 -41.07
CA LEU A 297 2.16 -2.08 -39.89
C LEU A 297 1.37 -0.81 -40.25
N ASP A 298 1.82 -0.06 -41.27
CA ASP A 298 1.19 1.19 -41.66
C ASP A 298 -0.22 0.97 -42.24
N GLU A 299 -0.42 -0.11 -43.00
CA GLU A 299 -1.71 -0.45 -43.60
C GLU A 299 -2.70 -1.01 -42.56
N LYS A 300 -2.22 -1.90 -41.68
CA LYS A 300 -3.11 -2.75 -40.88
C LYS A 300 -3.10 -2.45 -39.38
N VAL A 301 -2.09 -1.76 -38.86
CA VAL A 301 -1.86 -1.55 -37.41
C VAL A 301 -1.64 -0.06 -37.11
N PRO A 302 -2.69 0.78 -37.18
CA PRO A 302 -2.54 2.22 -36.97
C PRO A 302 -2.15 2.57 -35.52
N PRO A 303 -1.40 3.66 -35.28
CA PRO A 303 -0.80 4.00 -33.98
C PRO A 303 -1.82 4.23 -32.85
N GLU A 304 -3.02 4.69 -33.18
CA GLU A 304 -3.95 5.25 -32.19
C GLU A 304 -4.78 4.19 -31.43
N LEU A 305 -4.73 2.90 -31.80
CA LEU A 305 -5.62 1.86 -31.26
C LEU A 305 -4.93 0.48 -31.06
N GLY A 306 -3.74 0.49 -30.45
CA GLY A 306 -2.84 -0.67 -30.36
C GLY A 306 -2.99 -1.57 -29.12
N THR A 307 -2.71 -2.88 -29.27
CA THR A 307 -2.47 -3.83 -28.15
C THR A 307 -0.98 -3.86 -27.77
N PRO A 308 -0.57 -4.33 -26.57
CA PRO A 308 0.85 -4.42 -26.19
C PRO A 308 1.74 -5.11 -27.24
N TYR A 309 1.29 -6.23 -27.80
CA TYR A 309 1.99 -6.94 -28.88
C TYR A 309 2.30 -6.08 -30.10
N GLN A 310 1.40 -5.16 -30.44
CA GLN A 310 1.55 -4.27 -31.61
C GLN A 310 2.62 -3.22 -31.33
N TYR A 311 2.61 -2.60 -30.15
CA TYR A 311 3.61 -1.61 -29.77
C TYR A 311 5.03 -2.19 -29.74
N PHE A 312 5.21 -3.41 -29.22
CA PHE A 312 6.52 -4.04 -29.15
C PHE A 312 7.07 -4.44 -30.51
N ILE A 313 6.24 -5.02 -31.38
CA ILE A 313 6.68 -5.39 -32.74
C ILE A 313 7.00 -4.13 -33.57
N THR A 314 6.18 -3.08 -33.43
CA THR A 314 6.44 -1.78 -34.06
C THR A 314 7.77 -1.18 -33.57
N ALA A 315 8.00 -1.15 -32.26
CA ALA A 315 9.25 -0.67 -31.67
C ALA A 315 10.46 -1.47 -32.13
N ALA A 316 10.32 -2.80 -32.19
CA ALA A 316 11.37 -3.70 -32.66
C ALA A 316 11.71 -3.46 -34.13
N ILE A 317 10.71 -3.21 -34.99
CA ILE A 317 10.94 -2.88 -36.40
C ILE A 317 11.65 -1.53 -36.55
N TYR A 318 11.26 -0.50 -35.79
CA TYR A 318 12.01 0.77 -35.75
C TYR A 318 13.46 0.58 -35.31
N ALA A 319 13.70 -0.26 -34.28
CA ALA A 319 15.06 -0.55 -33.81
C ALA A 319 15.89 -1.30 -34.87
N LEU A 320 15.27 -2.18 -35.65
CA LEU A 320 15.93 -2.91 -36.74
C LEU A 320 16.23 -2.01 -37.95
N GLU A 321 15.37 -1.04 -38.23
CA GLU A 321 15.59 0.00 -39.25
C GLU A 321 16.67 1.02 -38.83
N GLY A 322 17.04 1.05 -37.55
CA GLY A 322 18.02 1.99 -37.00
C GLY A 322 17.43 3.32 -36.55
N ASP A 323 16.10 3.46 -36.57
CA ASP A 323 15.39 4.60 -35.98
C ASP A 323 15.23 4.39 -34.47
N TYR A 324 16.36 4.49 -33.76
CA TYR A 324 16.43 4.29 -32.33
C TYR A 324 15.58 5.27 -31.50
N PRO A 325 15.46 6.57 -31.86
CA PRO A 325 14.57 7.49 -31.16
C PRO A 325 13.11 7.04 -31.19
N SER A 326 12.58 6.68 -32.37
CA SER A 326 11.21 6.18 -32.50
C SER A 326 11.05 4.84 -31.79
N ALA A 327 12.03 3.95 -31.92
CA ALA A 327 12.02 2.66 -31.23
C ALA A 327 11.92 2.84 -29.71
N LEU A 328 12.77 3.69 -29.13
CA LEU A 328 12.82 3.92 -27.69
C LEU A 328 11.56 4.64 -27.19
N ALA A 329 11.01 5.58 -27.97
CA ALA A 329 9.73 6.21 -27.67
C ALA A 329 8.59 5.17 -27.60
N TRP A 330 8.50 4.29 -28.61
CA TRP A 330 7.51 3.23 -28.64
C TRP A 330 7.69 2.22 -27.51
N PHE A 331 8.94 1.84 -27.23
CA PHE A 331 9.20 0.92 -26.14
C PHE A 331 8.84 1.52 -24.77
N ARG A 332 9.17 2.80 -24.51
CA ARG A 332 8.87 3.50 -23.25
C ARG A 332 7.37 3.78 -23.07
N PHE A 333 6.62 3.98 -24.14
CA PHE A 333 5.19 4.30 -24.10
C PHE A 333 4.33 3.22 -23.39
N LYS A 334 4.74 1.95 -23.42
CA LYS A 334 4.03 0.82 -22.78
C LYS A 334 4.97 -0.25 -22.19
N TRP A 335 6.18 0.13 -21.78
CA TRP A 335 7.18 -0.78 -21.20
C TRP A 335 6.68 -1.53 -19.95
N SER A 336 5.60 -1.07 -19.33
CA SER A 336 5.12 -1.55 -18.04
C SER A 336 4.11 -2.70 -18.12
N SER A 337 3.77 -3.25 -19.30
CA SER A 337 2.97 -4.48 -19.45
C SER A 337 3.69 -5.50 -20.32
N TRP A 338 4.35 -6.49 -19.72
CA TRP A 338 5.12 -7.49 -20.48
C TRP A 338 4.43 -8.84 -20.53
N GLU A 339 4.07 -9.25 -21.74
CA GLU A 339 4.23 -10.61 -22.21
C GLU A 339 4.81 -10.59 -23.65
N ASN A 340 5.78 -11.49 -23.86
CA ASN A 340 6.15 -12.09 -25.14
C ASN A 340 6.91 -11.28 -26.20
N LEU A 341 8.24 -11.22 -26.03
CA LEU A 341 9.28 -11.51 -27.05
C LEU A 341 10.64 -11.14 -26.43
N PRO A 342 11.44 -12.08 -25.87
CA PRO A 342 12.76 -11.77 -25.30
C PRO A 342 13.68 -11.02 -26.28
N THR A 343 13.44 -11.20 -27.59
CA THR A 343 13.94 -10.40 -28.72
C THR A 343 13.75 -8.90 -28.61
N THR A 344 12.59 -8.43 -28.18
CA THR A 344 12.26 -7.00 -28.07
C THR A 344 13.08 -6.33 -26.97
N GLY A 345 13.42 -7.06 -25.90
CA GLY A 345 14.33 -6.57 -24.85
C GLY A 345 15.75 -6.35 -25.37
N TYR A 346 16.27 -7.23 -26.22
CA TYR A 346 17.59 -7.02 -26.85
C TYR A 346 17.58 -5.82 -27.80
N LEU A 347 16.52 -5.67 -28.59
CA LEU A 347 16.38 -4.54 -29.52
C LEU A 347 16.17 -3.20 -28.81
N TYR A 348 15.49 -3.22 -27.66
CA TYR A 348 15.43 -2.07 -26.76
C TYR A 348 16.81 -1.72 -26.24
N ALA A 349 17.51 -2.68 -25.65
CA ALA A 349 18.83 -2.43 -25.07
C ALA A 349 19.78 -1.84 -26.12
N LYS A 350 19.72 -2.36 -27.35
CA LYS A 350 20.46 -1.81 -28.50
C LYS A 350 20.05 -0.37 -28.83
N ALA A 351 18.75 -0.06 -28.87
CA ALA A 351 18.26 1.29 -29.15
C ALA A 351 18.65 2.28 -28.04
N ALA A 352 18.55 1.87 -26.77
CA ALA A 352 18.97 2.64 -25.61
C ALA A 352 20.49 2.90 -25.63
N GLN A 353 21.31 1.88 -25.91
CA GLN A 353 22.76 2.03 -26.07
C GLN A 353 23.14 2.99 -27.20
N ALA A 354 22.50 2.86 -28.36
CA ALA A 354 22.76 3.73 -29.50
C ALA A 354 22.45 5.21 -29.20
N LEU A 355 21.56 5.47 -28.24
CA LEU A 355 21.20 6.81 -27.76
C LEU A 355 21.93 7.24 -26.48
N GLY A 356 22.86 6.43 -25.98
CA GLY A 356 23.68 6.74 -24.80
C GLY A 356 23.04 6.43 -23.44
N TYR A 357 21.91 5.73 -23.39
CA TYR A 357 21.24 5.28 -22.16
C TYR A 357 21.81 3.94 -21.67
N GLU A 358 23.09 3.92 -21.29
CA GLU A 358 23.84 2.69 -20.97
C GLU A 358 23.27 1.92 -19.76
N ASP A 359 22.84 2.61 -18.70
CA ASP A 359 22.31 1.93 -17.51
C ASP A 359 20.94 1.31 -17.78
N GLU A 360 20.09 1.98 -18.54
CA GLU A 360 18.79 1.48 -18.98
C GLU A 360 18.96 0.27 -19.90
N ALA A 361 19.86 0.37 -20.87
CA ALA A 361 20.21 -0.74 -21.75
C ALA A 361 20.71 -1.95 -20.95
N ARG A 362 21.56 -1.73 -19.95
CA ARG A 362 22.09 -2.78 -19.07
C ARG A 362 20.97 -3.47 -18.29
N GLN A 363 20.05 -2.73 -17.68
CA GLN A 363 18.93 -3.28 -16.91
C GLN A 363 17.99 -4.11 -17.79
N VAL A 364 17.64 -3.58 -18.96
CA VAL A 364 16.79 -4.25 -19.94
C VAL A 364 17.45 -5.54 -20.43
N LEU A 365 18.75 -5.49 -20.72
CA LEU A 365 19.52 -6.63 -21.17
C LEU A 365 19.62 -7.71 -20.09
N GLN A 366 19.87 -7.35 -18.84
CA GLN A 366 19.87 -8.29 -17.71
C GLN A 366 18.52 -9.00 -17.58
N LYS A 367 17.41 -8.27 -17.73
CA LYS A 367 16.06 -8.86 -17.70
C LYS A 367 15.85 -9.82 -18.87
N ALA A 368 16.18 -9.41 -20.11
CA ALA A 368 16.01 -10.22 -21.31
C ALA A 368 16.84 -11.52 -21.27
N ILE A 369 18.08 -11.45 -20.77
CA ILE A 369 18.96 -12.62 -20.60
C ILE A 369 18.35 -13.61 -19.60
N ARG A 370 17.87 -13.14 -18.44
CA ARG A 370 17.22 -14.01 -17.43
C ARG A 370 16.02 -14.77 -18.00
N MET A 371 15.27 -14.16 -18.91
CA MET A 371 14.07 -14.75 -19.52
C MET A 371 14.39 -15.83 -20.56
N ARG A 372 15.35 -15.60 -21.47
CA ARG A 372 15.79 -16.61 -22.46
C ARG A 372 17.27 -16.44 -22.83
N PRO A 373 18.20 -17.07 -22.08
CA PRO A 373 19.63 -17.02 -22.35
C PRO A 373 19.97 -17.63 -23.71
N ALA A 374 19.33 -18.75 -24.07
CA ALA A 374 19.56 -19.45 -25.34
C ALA A 374 19.19 -18.59 -26.57
N LEU A 375 18.24 -17.65 -26.42
CA LEU A 375 17.84 -16.74 -27.49
C LEU A 375 18.85 -15.59 -27.66
N ALA A 376 19.59 -15.20 -26.60
CA ALA A 376 20.61 -14.15 -26.66
C ALA A 376 21.72 -14.46 -27.68
N ALA A 377 22.11 -15.73 -27.77
CA ALA A 377 23.11 -16.22 -28.71
C ALA A 377 22.67 -16.06 -30.17
N ARG A 378 21.37 -16.21 -30.43
CA ARG A 378 20.77 -16.15 -31.78
C ARG A 378 20.76 -14.73 -32.37
N TYR A 379 20.72 -13.69 -31.53
CA TYR A 379 20.73 -12.27 -31.95
C TYR A 379 22.12 -11.61 -31.84
N GLY A 380 23.19 -12.41 -31.71
CA GLY A 380 24.58 -11.93 -31.72
C GLY A 380 25.04 -11.23 -30.43
N VAL A 381 24.21 -11.25 -29.38
CA VAL A 381 24.50 -10.56 -28.11
C VAL A 381 25.44 -11.38 -27.21
N ALA A 382 25.51 -12.70 -27.40
CA ALA A 382 26.49 -13.57 -26.73
C ALA A 382 27.97 -13.25 -27.05
N ALA A 383 28.24 -12.24 -27.88
CA ALA A 383 29.58 -11.72 -28.13
C ALA A 383 30.00 -10.57 -27.19
N THR A 384 29.08 -9.94 -26.45
CA THR A 384 29.46 -8.89 -25.49
C THR A 384 30.04 -9.52 -24.22
N PRO A 385 31.14 -8.96 -23.66
CA PRO A 385 31.74 -9.45 -22.42
C PRO A 385 30.72 -9.57 -21.28
N GLU A 386 29.81 -8.60 -21.16
CA GLU A 386 28.79 -8.53 -20.13
C GLU A 386 27.74 -9.66 -20.27
N ALA A 387 27.31 -9.97 -21.50
CA ALA A 387 26.37 -11.06 -21.74
C ALA A 387 27.00 -12.42 -21.46
N ARG A 388 28.30 -12.60 -21.78
CA ARG A 388 29.04 -13.83 -21.46
C ARG A 388 29.22 -14.00 -19.96
N VAL A 389 29.52 -12.94 -19.22
CA VAL A 389 29.64 -12.96 -17.75
C VAL A 389 28.30 -13.30 -17.10
N LEU A 390 27.20 -12.72 -17.57
CA LEU A 390 25.86 -12.98 -17.04
C LEU A 390 25.34 -14.39 -17.37
N GLN A 391 25.62 -14.89 -18.58
CA GLN A 391 25.28 -16.25 -18.98
C GLN A 391 26.05 -17.28 -18.15
N ARG A 392 27.35 -17.06 -17.94
CA ARG A 392 28.19 -17.92 -17.09
C ARG A 392 27.75 -17.88 -15.63
N ALA A 393 27.44 -16.70 -15.09
CA ALA A 393 26.92 -16.55 -13.73
C ALA A 393 25.57 -17.25 -13.53
N GLN A 394 24.76 -17.37 -14.58
CA GLN A 394 23.47 -18.08 -14.54
C GLN A 394 23.64 -19.60 -14.62
N GLU A 395 24.54 -20.09 -15.48
CA GLU A 395 24.95 -21.51 -15.54
C GLU A 395 25.59 -21.93 -14.20
N GLU A 396 26.45 -21.08 -13.64
CA GLU A 396 27.07 -21.24 -12.31
C GLU A 396 26.01 -21.19 -11.21
N ALA A 397 25.00 -20.30 -11.26
CA ALA A 397 23.89 -20.25 -10.30
C ALA A 397 22.99 -21.49 -10.37
N GLN A 398 22.81 -22.10 -11.54
CA GLN A 398 22.09 -23.36 -11.71
C GLN A 398 22.88 -24.56 -11.16
N GLU A 399 24.20 -24.55 -11.33
CA GLU A 399 25.11 -25.53 -10.74
C GLU A 399 25.18 -25.34 -9.21
N GLN A 400 25.12 -24.09 -8.74
CA GLN A 400 25.03 -23.72 -7.33
C GLN A 400 23.71 -24.14 -6.70
N ALA A 401 22.56 -23.99 -7.38
CA ALA A 401 21.27 -24.45 -6.89
C ALA A 401 21.21 -25.98 -6.71
N LYS A 402 21.96 -26.74 -7.54
CA LYS A 402 22.20 -28.18 -7.34
C LYS A 402 23.21 -28.44 -6.20
N ALA A 403 24.17 -27.53 -6.01
CA ALA A 403 25.20 -27.60 -4.97
C ALA A 403 24.78 -27.02 -3.61
N THR A 404 23.57 -26.44 -3.45
CA THR A 404 23.00 -25.94 -2.17
C THR A 404 22.74 -27.06 -1.14
N SER A 405 23.19 -28.29 -1.43
CA SER A 405 23.48 -29.31 -0.42
C SER A 405 24.83 -29.10 0.30
N ALA A 406 25.62 -28.08 -0.05
CA ALA A 406 26.98 -27.91 0.47
C ALA A 406 27.33 -26.42 0.74
N THR A 407 26.64 -25.84 1.71
CA THR A 407 27.21 -25.27 2.96
C THR A 407 28.43 -24.32 2.96
N GLU A 408 29.16 -24.03 1.88
CA GLU A 408 30.51 -23.40 2.00
C GLU A 408 30.78 -22.11 1.21
N ILE A 409 29.84 -21.59 0.40
CA ILE A 409 30.09 -20.36 -0.39
C ILE A 409 29.43 -19.13 0.26
N LEU A 410 29.14 -19.22 1.56
CA LEU A 410 28.67 -18.10 2.39
C LEU A 410 29.81 -17.18 2.88
N ASP A 411 31.08 -17.58 2.78
CA ASP A 411 32.16 -16.90 3.52
C ASP A 411 32.95 -15.80 2.77
N ARG A 412 32.88 -15.66 1.43
CA ARG A 412 33.87 -14.81 0.71
C ARG A 412 33.39 -13.49 0.12
N LYS A 413 32.09 -13.23 0.06
CA LYS A 413 31.57 -11.92 -0.42
C LYS A 413 31.14 -10.98 0.70
N ALA A 414 31.02 -11.51 1.92
CA ALA A 414 30.63 -10.78 3.12
C ALA A 414 31.77 -9.99 3.78
N GLU A 415 32.96 -9.98 3.17
CA GLU A 415 34.15 -9.34 3.74
C GLU A 415 34.26 -7.84 3.40
N GLN A 416 33.47 -7.31 2.45
CA GLN A 416 33.78 -5.99 1.86
C GLN A 416 32.74 -4.88 2.09
N GLU A 417 31.47 -5.16 2.40
CA GLU A 417 30.44 -4.08 2.47
C GLU A 417 29.49 -4.10 3.70
N ASP A 418 29.55 -5.09 4.60
CA ASP A 418 28.40 -5.40 5.47
C ASP A 418 28.71 -5.41 6.99
N ARG A 419 28.72 -4.23 7.65
CA ARG A 419 28.88 -4.16 9.14
C ARG A 419 27.68 -3.59 9.90
N VAL A 420 26.80 -2.86 9.22
CA VAL A 420 25.55 -2.31 9.81
C VAL A 420 24.36 -3.20 9.43
N LEU A 421 24.29 -3.66 8.18
CA LEU A 421 23.28 -4.62 7.72
C LEU A 421 23.32 -5.94 8.49
N ARG A 422 24.51 -6.42 8.89
CA ARG A 422 24.65 -7.66 9.65
C ARG A 422 23.94 -7.60 11.01
N VAL A 423 24.00 -6.47 11.72
CA VAL A 423 23.25 -6.30 12.98
C VAL A 423 21.75 -6.33 12.73
N GLU A 424 21.30 -5.72 11.64
CA GLU A 424 19.90 -5.62 11.27
C GLU A 424 19.32 -6.96 10.77
N GLN A 425 20.10 -7.72 10.02
CA GLN A 425 19.79 -9.11 9.65
C GLN A 425 19.71 -10.00 10.88
N ILE A 426 20.62 -9.85 11.84
CA ILE A 426 20.58 -10.65 13.07
C ILE A 426 19.40 -10.24 13.97
N ARG A 427 19.06 -8.95 14.05
CA ARG A 427 17.80 -8.48 14.68
C ARG A 427 16.56 -9.05 13.98
N THR A 428 16.61 -9.19 12.66
CA THR A 428 15.56 -9.85 11.87
C THR A 428 15.44 -11.35 12.21
N LEU A 429 16.55 -12.02 12.56
CA LEU A 429 16.53 -13.39 13.05
C LEU A 429 15.90 -13.51 14.45
N GLU A 430 16.13 -12.54 15.35
CA GLU A 430 15.39 -12.44 16.62
C GLU A 430 13.88 -12.24 16.37
N ALA A 431 13.50 -11.35 15.45
CA ALA A 431 12.11 -11.12 15.02
C ALA A 431 11.45 -12.35 14.38
N SER A 432 12.24 -13.21 13.74
CA SER A 432 11.78 -14.44 13.10
C SER A 432 11.80 -15.67 14.02
N TYR A 433 11.99 -15.47 15.34
CA TYR A 433 12.11 -16.52 16.38
C TYR A 433 13.30 -17.47 16.21
N ARG A 434 14.32 -17.11 15.42
CA ARG A 434 15.55 -17.92 15.22
C ARG A 434 16.63 -17.56 16.24
N PHE A 435 16.27 -17.58 17.53
CA PHE A 435 17.10 -17.07 18.63
C PHE A 435 18.46 -17.76 18.78
N ALA A 436 18.58 -19.05 18.46
CA ALA A 436 19.84 -19.78 18.56
C ALA A 436 20.86 -19.35 17.50
N GLU A 437 20.38 -19.10 16.29
CA GLU A 437 21.19 -18.60 15.18
C GLU A 437 21.54 -17.13 15.44
N ALA A 438 20.55 -16.33 15.85
CA ALA A 438 20.78 -14.93 16.21
C ALA A 438 21.83 -14.77 17.32
N ALA A 439 21.78 -15.59 18.38
CA ALA A 439 22.75 -15.53 19.47
C ALA A 439 24.17 -15.95 19.03
N ALA A 440 24.30 -16.88 18.09
CA ALA A 440 25.58 -17.29 17.54
C ALA A 440 26.16 -16.19 16.63
N ASP A 441 25.32 -15.61 15.79
CA ASP A 441 25.70 -14.59 14.84
C ASP A 441 26.09 -13.28 15.55
N PHE A 442 25.37 -12.86 16.59
CA PHE A 442 25.76 -11.71 17.40
C PHE A 442 27.09 -11.92 18.13
N LYS A 443 27.41 -13.15 18.58
CA LYS A 443 28.72 -13.45 19.20
C LYS A 443 29.86 -13.40 18.18
N VAL A 444 29.61 -13.88 16.97
CA VAL A 444 30.57 -13.76 15.86
C VAL A 444 30.76 -12.29 15.49
N TYR A 445 29.68 -11.53 15.38
CA TYR A 445 29.72 -10.10 15.11
C TYR A 445 30.44 -9.30 16.20
N ALA A 446 30.17 -9.55 17.49
CA ALA A 446 30.87 -8.90 18.60
C ALA A 446 32.39 -9.10 18.55
N ARG A 447 32.86 -10.30 18.15
CA ARG A 447 34.29 -10.59 17.99
C ARG A 447 34.92 -9.86 16.80
N GLN A 448 34.13 -9.54 15.78
CA GLN A 448 34.56 -8.90 14.54
C GLN A 448 34.35 -7.37 14.54
N ALA A 449 33.58 -6.84 15.49
CA ALA A 449 33.28 -5.41 15.62
C ALA A 449 34.53 -4.59 15.97
N THR A 450 34.71 -3.47 15.26
CA THR A 450 35.89 -2.59 15.39
C THR A 450 35.70 -1.43 16.36
N SER A 451 34.47 -1.09 16.75
CA SER A 451 34.22 -0.10 17.81
C SER A 451 33.77 -0.78 19.09
N ASP A 452 34.17 -0.23 20.23
CA ASP A 452 33.77 -0.75 21.54
C ASP A 452 32.26 -0.60 21.76
N ALA A 453 31.64 0.44 21.18
CA ALA A 453 30.18 0.62 21.18
C ALA A 453 29.45 -0.50 20.43
N ALA A 454 29.88 -0.84 19.21
CA ALA A 454 29.27 -1.91 18.42
C ALA A 454 29.53 -3.28 19.06
N ARG A 455 30.70 -3.49 19.66
CA ARG A 455 31.01 -4.73 20.40
C ARG A 455 30.11 -4.88 21.62
N ALA A 456 29.88 -3.80 22.37
CA ALA A 456 28.99 -3.80 23.53
C ALA A 456 27.53 -4.03 23.13
N GLU A 457 27.06 -3.36 22.08
CA GLU A 457 25.71 -3.51 21.54
C GLU A 457 25.43 -4.93 21.04
N ALA A 458 26.37 -5.48 20.25
CA ALA A 458 26.32 -6.86 19.76
C ALA A 458 26.33 -7.90 20.88
N SER A 459 27.17 -7.68 21.90
CA SER A 459 27.23 -8.59 23.05
C SER A 459 25.91 -8.55 23.84
N GLY A 460 25.35 -7.36 24.05
CA GLY A 460 24.04 -7.21 24.68
C GLY A 460 22.91 -7.84 23.86
N ALA A 461 22.96 -7.75 22.53
CA ALA A 461 22.00 -8.42 21.66
C ALA A 461 22.16 -9.95 21.71
N ALA A 462 23.39 -10.47 21.72
CA ALA A 462 23.64 -11.90 21.88
C ALA A 462 23.09 -12.46 23.19
N GLU A 463 23.20 -11.68 24.28
CA GLU A 463 22.66 -12.04 25.59
C GLU A 463 21.12 -12.05 25.57
N ARG A 464 20.48 -11.08 24.92
CA ARG A 464 19.02 -11.04 24.74
C ARG A 464 18.53 -12.22 23.90
N ALA A 465 19.13 -12.49 22.74
CA ALA A 465 18.83 -13.66 21.92
C ALA A 465 18.97 -14.97 22.72
N ALA A 466 20.04 -15.12 23.51
CA ALA A 466 20.24 -16.30 24.35
C ALA A 466 19.19 -16.44 25.45
N ALA A 467 18.75 -15.32 26.05
CA ALA A 467 17.68 -15.30 27.05
C ALA A 467 16.34 -15.72 26.43
N LEU A 468 15.98 -15.18 25.26
CA LEU A 468 14.76 -15.54 24.53
C LEU A 468 14.79 -17.00 24.07
N ARG A 469 15.94 -17.50 23.61
CA ARG A 469 16.15 -18.93 23.33
C ARG A 469 15.87 -19.79 24.56
N GLY A 470 16.46 -19.44 25.70
CA GLY A 470 16.29 -20.19 26.95
C GLY A 470 14.83 -20.23 27.41
N LEU A 471 14.08 -19.14 27.22
CA LEU A 471 12.63 -19.13 27.45
C LEU A 471 11.91 -20.05 26.49
N HIS A 472 12.22 -19.97 25.20
CA HIS A 472 11.60 -20.79 24.16
C HIS A 472 11.84 -22.28 24.36
N GLU A 473 13.06 -22.70 24.66
CA GLU A 473 13.39 -24.10 24.95
C GLU A 473 12.62 -24.63 26.18
N ARG A 474 12.46 -23.80 27.22
CA ARG A 474 11.64 -24.17 28.39
C ARG A 474 10.16 -24.25 28.06
N LEU A 475 9.65 -23.36 27.19
CA LEU A 475 8.28 -23.40 26.70
C LEU A 475 8.00 -24.72 25.96
N VAL A 476 8.86 -25.05 25.00
CA VAL A 476 8.78 -26.27 24.19
C VAL A 476 8.91 -27.52 25.06
N ALA A 477 9.88 -27.55 25.98
CA ALA A 477 10.06 -28.68 26.89
C ALA A 477 8.86 -28.87 27.83
N ARG A 478 8.21 -27.78 28.25
CA ARG A 478 6.99 -27.82 29.07
C ARG A 478 5.79 -28.32 28.26
N ALA A 479 5.66 -27.88 27.01
CA ALA A 479 4.64 -28.33 26.07
C ALA A 479 4.78 -29.83 25.78
N ALA A 480 5.99 -30.30 25.48
CA ALA A 480 6.29 -31.70 25.17
C ALA A 480 5.99 -32.65 26.35
N LYS A 481 6.06 -32.16 27.60
CA LYS A 481 5.68 -32.90 28.81
C LYS A 481 4.18 -32.83 29.13
N GLY A 482 3.37 -32.21 28.28
CA GLY A 482 1.94 -31.97 28.51
C GLY A 482 1.65 -30.92 29.59
N GLY A 483 2.65 -30.19 30.07
CA GLY A 483 2.52 -29.20 31.15
C GLY A 483 1.77 -27.92 30.76
N LEU A 484 1.34 -27.81 29.51
CA LEU A 484 0.52 -26.73 28.95
C LEU A 484 -0.87 -27.20 28.49
N ALA A 485 -1.20 -28.48 28.66
CA ALA A 485 -2.44 -29.08 28.14
C ALA A 485 -3.73 -28.57 28.81
N GLU A 486 -3.60 -27.96 29.99
CA GLU A 486 -4.70 -27.33 30.72
C GLU A 486 -4.75 -25.80 30.54
N VAL A 487 -3.79 -25.20 29.81
CA VAL A 487 -3.78 -23.76 29.56
C VAL A 487 -4.60 -23.48 28.29
N PRO A 488 -5.75 -22.80 28.39
CA PRO A 488 -6.53 -22.41 27.22
C PRO A 488 -5.79 -21.30 26.46
N VAL A 489 -5.71 -21.45 25.14
CA VAL A 489 -5.10 -20.47 24.23
C VAL A 489 -6.04 -20.21 23.06
N ARG A 490 -6.06 -19.00 22.50
CA ARG A 490 -6.92 -18.66 21.37
C ARG A 490 -6.14 -18.71 20.06
N VAL A 491 -6.78 -19.24 19.01
CA VAL A 491 -6.21 -19.38 17.67
C VAL A 491 -7.18 -18.77 16.64
N GLY A 492 -6.72 -17.78 15.87
CA GLY A 492 -7.54 -17.06 14.88
C GLY A 492 -8.65 -16.22 15.54
N GLU A 493 -9.84 -16.16 14.91
CA GLU A 493 -11.03 -15.43 15.41
C GLU A 493 -11.65 -16.06 16.68
N ASN A 494 -10.90 -16.10 17.79
CA ASN A 494 -11.34 -16.55 19.12
C ASN A 494 -11.75 -18.03 19.25
N ARG A 495 -11.05 -18.97 18.59
CA ARG A 495 -11.27 -20.40 18.87
C ARG A 495 -10.41 -20.88 20.04
N ASP A 496 -11.04 -21.48 21.04
CA ASP A 496 -10.37 -22.10 22.17
C ASP A 496 -9.59 -23.34 21.72
N ALA A 497 -8.31 -23.35 22.05
CA ALA A 497 -7.38 -24.44 21.81
C ALA A 497 -6.60 -24.76 23.09
N ARG A 498 -6.01 -25.96 23.13
CA ARG A 498 -5.10 -26.39 24.19
C ARG A 498 -3.78 -26.82 23.59
N ILE A 499 -2.67 -26.43 24.21
CA ILE A 499 -1.34 -26.86 23.76
C ILE A 499 -1.07 -28.27 24.28
N VAL A 500 -1.13 -29.25 23.40
CA VAL A 500 -0.96 -30.68 23.75
C VAL A 500 0.46 -31.20 23.50
N GLY A 501 1.29 -30.39 22.87
CA GLY A 501 2.68 -30.71 22.52
C GLY A 501 3.30 -29.57 21.74
N GLY A 502 4.49 -29.79 21.19
CA GLY A 502 5.16 -28.83 20.32
C GLY A 502 6.65 -29.09 20.20
N ASP A 503 7.23 -28.64 19.09
CA ASP A 503 8.65 -28.65 18.82
C ASP A 503 9.22 -27.22 18.80
N GLU A 504 10.49 -27.07 18.44
CA GLU A 504 11.18 -25.78 18.40
C GLU A 504 10.54 -24.75 17.44
N ARG A 505 9.68 -25.18 16.52
CA ARG A 505 9.08 -24.32 15.49
C ARG A 505 7.58 -24.19 15.64
N ARG A 506 6.89 -25.23 16.14
CA ARG A 506 5.43 -25.32 16.14
C ARG A 506 4.88 -25.85 17.46
N ALA A 507 3.82 -25.23 17.94
CA ALA A 507 2.96 -25.77 18.98
C ALA A 507 1.97 -26.79 18.36
N GLU A 508 1.79 -27.93 19.02
CA GLU A 508 0.70 -28.85 18.74
C GLU A 508 -0.53 -28.42 19.56
N LEU A 509 -1.62 -28.18 18.86
CA LEU A 509 -2.85 -27.63 19.40
C LEU A 509 -3.97 -28.66 19.28
N ARG A 510 -4.80 -28.76 20.31
CA ARG A 510 -6.08 -29.47 20.27
C ARG A 510 -7.21 -28.45 20.23
N VAL A 511 -8.03 -28.52 19.19
CA VAL A 511 -9.19 -27.63 18.97
C VAL A 511 -10.42 -28.53 18.87
N GLY A 512 -11.25 -28.56 19.91
CA GLY A 512 -12.29 -29.58 20.05
C GLY A 512 -11.69 -31.01 20.03
N ASP A 513 -12.22 -31.88 19.17
CA ASP A 513 -11.70 -33.24 18.95
C ASP A 513 -10.54 -33.31 17.93
N GLY A 514 -10.24 -32.19 17.26
CA GLY A 514 -9.21 -32.09 16.23
C GLY A 514 -7.82 -31.76 16.79
N ARG A 515 -6.78 -32.17 16.07
CA ARG A 515 -5.39 -31.74 16.29
C ARG A 515 -4.92 -30.83 15.16
N ALA A 516 -4.17 -29.80 15.50
CA ALA A 516 -3.53 -28.87 14.56
C ALA A 516 -2.09 -28.57 15.02
N THR A 517 -1.26 -28.06 14.11
CA THR A 517 0.07 -27.53 14.44
C THR A 517 0.18 -26.11 13.92
N ALA A 518 0.67 -25.18 14.74
CA ALA A 518 0.87 -23.79 14.35
C ALA A 518 2.23 -23.28 14.86
N PRO A 519 2.88 -22.32 14.18
CA PRO A 519 4.05 -21.65 14.74
C PRO A 519 3.75 -21.08 16.13
N TRP A 520 4.74 -21.04 17.03
CA TRP A 520 4.55 -20.47 18.37
C TRP A 520 4.11 -18.99 18.34
N GLY A 521 4.56 -18.22 17.34
CA GLY A 521 4.14 -16.84 17.09
C GLY A 521 2.74 -16.67 16.49
N PHE A 522 2.01 -17.77 16.26
CA PHE A 522 0.64 -17.78 15.75
C PHE A 522 -0.41 -17.76 16.88
N LEU A 523 0.04 -17.96 18.12
CA LEU A 523 -0.76 -17.72 19.31
C LEU A 523 -0.96 -16.20 19.44
N GLY A 524 -2.15 -15.77 19.85
CA GLY A 524 -2.38 -14.36 20.17
C GLY A 524 -1.31 -13.88 21.16
N LEU A 525 -0.80 -12.66 20.95
CA LEU A 525 0.31 -12.11 21.75
C LEU A 525 0.03 -12.16 23.27
N ASP A 526 -1.23 -12.00 23.69
CA ASP A 526 -1.66 -12.19 25.08
C ASP A 526 -1.42 -13.60 25.60
N ASP A 527 -1.84 -14.58 24.80
CA ASP A 527 -1.79 -15.99 25.18
C ASP A 527 -0.33 -16.45 25.18
N PHE A 528 0.49 -15.98 24.24
CA PHE A 528 1.94 -16.22 24.24
C PHE A 528 2.62 -15.66 25.49
N LEU A 529 2.34 -14.41 25.88
CA LEU A 529 2.93 -13.80 27.08
C LEU A 529 2.46 -14.51 28.35
N SER A 530 1.17 -14.85 28.44
CA SER A 530 0.62 -15.63 29.56
C SER A 530 1.29 -16.99 29.70
N LEU A 531 1.61 -17.66 28.59
CA LEU A 531 2.37 -18.91 28.60
C LEU A 531 3.81 -18.71 29.08
N VAL A 532 4.47 -17.64 28.62
CA VAL A 532 5.84 -17.30 29.03
C VAL A 532 5.90 -16.97 30.52
N GLU A 533 4.88 -16.29 31.08
CA GLU A 533 4.76 -16.06 32.54
C GLU A 533 4.79 -17.36 33.35
N THR A 534 4.16 -18.43 32.84
CA THR A 534 4.15 -19.74 33.52
C THR A 534 5.54 -20.37 33.65
N LEU A 535 6.51 -19.90 32.86
CA LEU A 535 7.90 -20.36 32.90
C LEU A 535 8.73 -19.66 33.99
N SER A 536 8.13 -18.73 34.73
CA SER A 536 8.78 -17.89 35.74
C SER A 536 10.05 -17.22 35.21
N PRO A 537 9.95 -16.33 34.21
CA PRO A 537 11.12 -15.71 33.58
C PRO A 537 11.95 -14.92 34.59
N LYS A 538 13.27 -14.97 34.42
CA LYS A 538 14.22 -14.14 35.18
C LYS A 538 14.10 -12.67 34.75
N PRO A 539 14.50 -11.70 35.57
CA PRO A 539 14.46 -10.28 35.20
C PRO A 539 15.18 -9.95 33.87
N ALA A 540 16.29 -10.62 33.55
CA ALA A 540 16.99 -10.45 32.28
C ALA A 540 16.21 -11.00 31.07
N GLU A 541 15.40 -12.04 31.28
CA GLU A 541 14.52 -12.61 30.26
C GLU A 541 13.30 -11.71 30.05
N TRP A 542 12.76 -11.11 31.12
CA TRP A 542 11.75 -10.05 31.04
C TRP A 542 12.27 -8.80 30.31
N PHE A 543 13.52 -8.43 30.55
CA PHE A 543 14.16 -7.32 29.84
C PHE A 543 14.26 -7.61 28.35
N ALA A 544 14.79 -8.79 27.99
CA ALA A 544 14.90 -9.22 26.60
C ALA A 544 13.54 -9.26 25.89
N LEU A 545 12.50 -9.77 26.55
CA LEU A 545 11.14 -9.84 26.01
C LEU A 545 10.50 -8.45 25.88
N GLY A 546 10.72 -7.56 26.84
CA GLY A 546 10.22 -6.19 26.82
C GLY A 546 10.87 -5.34 25.72
N THR A 547 12.19 -5.41 25.58
CA THR A 547 12.91 -4.77 24.48
C THR A 547 12.47 -5.31 23.12
N PHE A 548 12.39 -6.64 22.99
CA PHE A 548 11.90 -7.28 21.77
C PHE A 548 10.50 -6.79 21.39
N ALA A 549 9.57 -6.72 22.37
CA ALA A 549 8.22 -6.24 22.12
C ALA A 549 8.19 -4.75 21.69
N LEU A 550 9.05 -3.89 22.25
CA LEU A 550 9.19 -2.50 21.77
C LEU A 550 9.68 -2.43 20.32
N ASP A 551 10.70 -3.23 19.99
CA ASP A 551 11.27 -3.26 18.63
C ASP A 551 10.23 -3.74 17.59
N GLN A 552 9.21 -4.51 18.03
CA GLN A 552 8.08 -4.93 17.20
C GLN A 552 6.88 -3.96 17.23
N GLY A 553 6.97 -2.82 17.94
CA GLY A 553 5.88 -1.83 18.04
C GLY A 553 4.73 -2.23 18.99
N LEU A 554 4.97 -3.17 19.90
CA LEU A 554 3.97 -3.75 20.81
C LEU A 554 3.99 -3.07 22.20
N GLU A 555 3.84 -1.74 22.21
CA GLU A 555 4.17 -0.88 23.36
C GLU A 555 3.44 -1.25 24.66
N VAL A 556 2.12 -1.43 24.62
CA VAL A 556 1.28 -1.63 25.83
C VAL A 556 1.78 -2.78 26.71
N ARG A 557 2.28 -3.86 26.10
CA ARG A 557 2.76 -5.06 26.83
C ARG A 557 4.26 -5.10 27.02
N ALA A 558 4.99 -4.42 26.13
CA ALA A 558 6.40 -4.17 26.33
C ALA A 558 6.65 -3.42 27.67
N TRP A 559 5.79 -2.46 28.03
CA TRP A 559 5.93 -1.73 29.28
C TRP A 559 5.75 -2.61 30.53
N ALA A 560 4.85 -3.59 30.50
CA ALA A 560 4.66 -4.53 31.61
C ALA A 560 5.89 -5.45 31.80
N ALA A 561 6.44 -5.99 30.71
CA ALA A 561 7.65 -6.80 30.75
C ALA A 561 8.87 -6.00 31.23
N LEU A 562 8.99 -4.74 30.77
CA LEU A 562 10.05 -3.84 31.22
C LEU A 562 9.88 -3.43 32.69
N ASP A 563 8.66 -3.26 33.21
CA ASP A 563 8.44 -3.01 34.65
C ASP A 563 8.90 -4.20 35.51
N LEU A 564 8.60 -5.43 35.07
CA LEU A 564 9.06 -6.65 35.74
C LEU A 564 10.59 -6.76 35.74
N ALA A 565 11.23 -6.45 34.62
CA ALA A 565 12.69 -6.39 34.52
C ALA A 565 13.30 -5.31 35.42
N ARG A 566 12.67 -4.14 35.47
CA ARG A 566 13.15 -2.95 36.18
C ARG A 566 13.17 -3.10 37.70
N LYS A 567 12.40 -4.05 38.25
CA LYS A 567 12.44 -4.41 39.68
C LYS A 567 13.82 -4.93 40.11
N GLU A 568 14.59 -5.48 39.17
CA GLU A 568 15.98 -5.87 39.40
C GLU A 568 16.90 -4.64 39.34
N LYS A 569 17.62 -4.39 40.43
CA LYS A 569 18.42 -3.15 40.60
C LYS A 569 19.49 -2.99 39.51
N SER A 570 20.06 -4.09 39.03
CA SER A 570 21.08 -4.09 37.98
C SER A 570 20.53 -3.75 36.59
N LEU A 571 19.23 -3.95 36.33
CA LEU A 571 18.59 -3.71 35.04
C LEU A 571 17.87 -2.36 34.97
N ARG A 572 17.67 -1.68 36.11
CA ARG A 572 16.90 -0.44 36.18
C ARG A 572 17.39 0.65 35.23
N ALA A 573 18.72 0.87 35.19
CA ALA A 573 19.32 1.85 34.29
C ALA A 573 19.13 1.47 32.80
N ALA A 574 19.34 0.20 32.47
CA ALA A 574 19.16 -0.31 31.10
C ALA A 574 17.70 -0.21 30.63
N VAL A 575 16.73 -0.45 31.52
CA VAL A 575 15.30 -0.26 31.24
C VAL A 575 14.99 1.22 31.05
N ASP A 576 15.43 2.09 31.95
CA ASP A 576 15.17 3.53 31.86
C ASP A 576 15.80 4.14 30.58
N GLU A 577 17.01 3.71 30.19
CA GLU A 577 17.64 4.08 28.92
C GLU A 577 16.90 3.53 27.70
N THR A 578 16.36 2.30 27.77
CA THR A 578 15.58 1.71 26.68
C THR A 578 14.27 2.49 26.47
N ILE A 579 13.59 2.87 27.56
CA ILE A 579 12.38 3.69 27.51
C ILE A 579 12.70 5.09 26.96
N ALA A 580 13.77 5.73 27.43
CA ALA A 580 14.22 7.03 26.97
C ALA A 580 14.53 7.03 25.47
N ARG A 581 15.28 6.02 25.00
CA ARG A 581 15.64 5.85 23.58
C ARG A 581 14.39 5.64 22.72
N HIS A 582 13.47 4.79 23.16
CA HIS A 582 12.21 4.52 22.45
C HIS A 582 11.34 5.78 22.34
N ARG A 583 11.31 6.62 23.37
CA ARG A 583 10.45 7.82 23.45
C ARG A 583 11.11 9.10 22.95
N GLY A 584 12.40 9.08 22.64
CA GLY A 584 13.15 10.29 22.25
C GLY A 584 13.24 11.35 23.37
N VAL A 585 13.19 10.95 24.64
CA VAL A 585 13.26 11.86 25.79
C VAL A 585 14.42 11.47 26.73
N PRO A 586 15.05 12.42 27.44
CA PRO A 586 16.07 12.08 28.42
C PRO A 586 15.48 11.31 29.60
N VAL A 587 16.30 10.48 30.26
CA VAL A 587 15.90 9.80 31.50
C VAL A 587 15.64 10.85 32.59
N PRO A 588 14.43 10.92 33.17
CA PRO A 588 14.12 11.92 34.20
C PRO A 588 14.88 11.66 35.50
N PRO A 589 15.08 12.68 36.35
CA PRO A 589 15.71 12.51 37.67
C PRO A 589 14.96 11.47 38.51
N GLY A 590 15.65 10.39 38.89
CA GLY A 590 15.04 9.24 39.60
C GLY A 590 14.49 8.13 38.70
N GLY A 591 14.59 8.28 37.37
CA GLY A 591 14.13 7.32 36.37
C GLY A 591 12.62 7.36 36.14
N PHE A 592 12.13 6.50 35.25
CA PHE A 592 10.71 6.40 34.99
C PHE A 592 9.99 5.63 36.10
N ALA A 593 8.68 5.78 36.21
CA ALA A 593 7.82 5.06 37.15
C ALA A 593 6.62 4.51 36.38
N PHE A 594 6.30 3.23 36.60
CA PHE A 594 5.16 2.61 35.92
C PHE A 594 3.85 2.99 36.62
N HIS A 595 2.87 3.48 35.85
CA HIS A 595 1.55 3.90 36.29
C HIS A 595 0.51 3.61 35.19
N LEU A 596 -0.58 2.92 35.54
CA LEU A 596 -1.71 2.57 34.65
C LEU A 596 -1.30 2.07 33.24
N GLY A 597 -0.30 1.19 33.16
CA GLY A 597 0.11 0.60 31.88
C GLY A 597 1.18 1.36 31.11
N GLN A 598 1.70 2.47 31.65
CA GLN A 598 2.73 3.29 31.02
C GLN A 598 3.81 3.72 31.99
N PHE A 599 4.99 4.05 31.47
CA PHE A 599 6.03 4.75 32.23
C PHE A 599 5.78 6.26 32.22
N VAL A 600 5.82 6.91 33.37
CA VAL A 600 5.74 8.37 33.57
C VAL A 600 6.88 8.82 34.49
N SER A 601 7.11 10.10 34.69
CA SER A 601 8.05 10.55 35.73
C SER A 601 7.51 10.27 37.13
N ALA A 602 8.39 10.22 38.13
CA ALA A 602 7.98 10.03 39.53
C ALA A 602 7.01 11.13 40.02
N GLN A 603 7.20 12.37 39.54
CA GLN A 603 6.34 13.50 39.88
C GLN A 603 4.94 13.37 39.27
N GLU A 604 4.85 12.93 38.01
CA GLU A 604 3.56 12.70 37.34
C GLU A 604 2.81 11.54 37.98
N LYS A 605 3.51 10.45 38.32
CA LYS A 605 2.90 9.31 39.00
C LYS A 605 2.28 9.70 40.34
N GLU A 606 2.95 10.50 41.15
CA GLU A 606 2.42 10.96 42.45
C GLU A 606 1.13 11.75 42.27
N LYS A 607 1.07 12.59 41.24
CA LYS A 607 -0.12 13.40 40.93
C LYS A 607 -1.27 12.54 40.41
N LEU A 608 -0.98 11.60 39.52
CA LEU A 608 -1.97 10.66 38.99
C LEU A 608 -2.49 9.70 40.07
N ASP A 609 -1.62 9.16 40.94
CA ASP A 609 -2.00 8.31 42.08
C ASP A 609 -2.90 9.05 43.08
N SER A 610 -2.78 10.39 43.17
CA SER A 610 -3.65 11.23 43.99
C SER A 610 -5.02 11.54 43.34
N GLY A 611 -5.29 10.98 42.16
CA GLY A 611 -6.54 11.16 41.41
C GLY A 611 -6.62 12.50 40.67
N LEU A 612 -5.51 13.22 40.53
CA LEU A 612 -5.47 14.50 39.83
C LEU A 612 -5.24 14.27 38.33
N VAL A 613 -5.83 15.15 37.52
CA VAL A 613 -5.63 15.25 36.08
C VAL A 613 -4.89 16.55 35.77
N LEU A 614 -4.02 16.53 34.77
CA LEU A 614 -3.34 17.74 34.32
C LEU A 614 -4.31 18.56 33.46
N PHE A 615 -4.66 19.77 33.92
CA PHE A 615 -5.57 20.69 33.24
C PHE A 615 -5.02 22.12 33.35
N ARG A 616 -4.84 22.81 32.21
CA ARG A 616 -4.23 24.15 32.14
C ARG A 616 -2.85 24.26 32.81
N GLY A 617 -2.04 23.20 32.73
CA GLY A 617 -0.70 23.14 33.32
C GLY A 617 -0.68 22.91 34.83
N GLU A 618 -1.85 22.75 35.46
CA GLU A 618 -1.99 22.46 36.87
C GLU A 618 -2.63 21.09 37.07
N TRP A 619 -2.21 20.39 38.13
CA TRP A 619 -2.84 19.14 38.53
C TRP A 619 -4.10 19.45 39.36
N VAL A 620 -5.26 19.11 38.82
CA VAL A 620 -6.59 19.42 39.41
C VAL A 620 -7.42 18.16 39.57
N ALA A 621 -8.42 18.18 40.46
CA ALA A 621 -9.38 17.10 40.55
C ALA A 621 -10.28 17.04 39.29
N PRO A 622 -10.74 15.86 38.84
CA PRO A 622 -11.62 15.74 37.66
C PRO A 622 -12.90 16.59 37.76
N GLU A 623 -13.47 16.67 38.95
CA GLU A 623 -14.68 17.47 39.23
C GLU A 623 -14.39 18.98 39.18
N ASP A 624 -13.17 19.35 39.59
CA ASP A 624 -12.69 20.73 39.55
C ASP A 624 -12.42 21.17 38.09
N ARG A 625 -11.97 20.26 37.21
CA ARG A 625 -11.90 20.47 35.74
C ARG A 625 -13.30 20.71 35.15
N GLU A 626 -14.27 19.84 35.44
CA GLU A 626 -15.64 20.00 34.92
C GLU A 626 -16.30 21.31 35.39
N ARG A 627 -16.09 21.70 36.66
CA ARG A 627 -16.59 22.97 37.20
C ARG A 627 -15.95 24.15 36.49
N ALA A 628 -14.65 24.11 36.23
CA ALA A 628 -13.94 25.15 35.51
C ALA A 628 -14.49 25.33 34.08
N LEU A 629 -14.75 24.23 33.37
CA LEU A 629 -15.35 24.26 32.02
C LEU A 629 -16.77 24.83 32.02
N LYS A 630 -17.55 24.63 33.09
CA LYS A 630 -18.90 25.21 33.27
C LYS A 630 -18.90 26.67 33.77
N GLY A 631 -17.76 27.35 33.73
CA GLY A 631 -17.62 28.76 34.09
C GLY A 631 -17.50 29.03 35.60
N TYR A 632 -17.13 28.02 36.40
CA TYR A 632 -16.85 28.23 37.82
C TYR A 632 -15.37 28.52 38.05
N GLN A 633 -15.06 29.37 39.03
CA GLN A 633 -13.70 29.62 39.50
C GLN A 633 -13.61 29.39 41.01
N LYS A 634 -12.50 28.77 41.43
CA LYS A 634 -12.20 28.58 42.85
C LYS A 634 -11.60 29.87 43.42
N VAL A 635 -12.32 30.55 44.31
CA VAL A 635 -11.86 31.76 45.01
C VAL A 635 -11.76 31.45 46.50
N ARG A 636 -10.56 31.50 47.06
CA ARG A 636 -10.28 31.16 48.48
C ARG A 636 -10.79 29.77 48.90
N GLY A 637 -10.79 28.82 47.96
CA GLY A 637 -11.21 27.43 48.21
C GLY A 637 -12.68 27.13 47.90
N GLU A 638 -13.51 28.15 47.66
CA GLU A 638 -14.92 27.99 47.32
C GLU A 638 -15.17 28.17 45.82
N TRP A 639 -16.07 27.36 45.27
CA TRP A 639 -16.42 27.40 43.85
C TRP A 639 -17.51 28.45 43.61
N THR A 640 -17.14 29.51 42.90
CA THR A 640 -18.05 30.60 42.55
C THR A 640 -18.31 30.57 41.05
N LYS A 641 -19.58 30.57 40.65
CA LYS A 641 -19.95 30.70 39.23
C LYS A 641 -19.67 32.13 38.79
N LEU A 642 -18.80 32.30 37.79
CA LEU A 642 -18.54 33.61 37.23
C LEU A 642 -19.73 34.03 36.36
N THR A 643 -20.02 35.32 36.31
CA THR A 643 -21.04 35.82 35.38
C THR A 643 -20.51 35.76 33.95
N GLU A 644 -21.40 35.68 32.96
CA GLU A 644 -20.99 35.69 31.56
C GLU A 644 -20.22 36.98 31.21
N ALA A 645 -20.57 38.10 31.86
CA ALA A 645 -19.84 39.37 31.73
C ALA A 645 -18.41 39.29 32.31
N ASP A 646 -18.22 38.62 33.45
CA ASP A 646 -16.88 38.42 34.04
C ASP A 646 -15.99 37.52 33.19
N LEU A 647 -16.58 36.49 32.57
CA LEU A 647 -15.88 35.56 31.69
C LEU A 647 -15.51 36.24 30.36
N ALA A 648 -16.46 36.94 29.74
CA ALA A 648 -16.22 37.72 28.53
C ALA A 648 -15.20 38.86 28.75
N ALA A 649 -15.23 39.54 29.90
CA ALA A 649 -14.25 40.58 30.24
C ALA A 649 -12.81 40.04 30.38
N ARG A 650 -12.66 38.73 30.66
CA ARG A 650 -11.36 38.03 30.66
C ARG A 650 -10.95 37.54 29.27
N GLY A 651 -11.75 37.81 28.24
CA GLY A 651 -11.55 37.34 26.88
C GLY A 651 -11.95 35.89 26.66
N TRP A 652 -12.70 35.28 27.57
CA TRP A 652 -13.15 33.89 27.44
C TRP A 652 -14.42 33.85 26.61
N GLU A 653 -14.51 32.87 25.71
CA GLU A 653 -15.67 32.69 24.83
C GLU A 653 -16.40 31.39 25.18
N LYS A 654 -17.72 31.40 25.00
CA LYS A 654 -18.59 30.26 25.26
C LYS A 654 -18.73 29.43 24.00
N VAL A 655 -18.43 28.13 24.09
CA VAL A 655 -18.54 27.17 22.99
C VAL A 655 -19.38 25.98 23.47
N GLY A 656 -20.59 25.82 22.94
CA GLY A 656 -21.60 24.94 23.52
C GLY A 656 -21.98 25.36 24.95
N GLU A 657 -21.85 24.44 25.91
CA GLU A 657 -22.06 24.73 27.34
C GLU A 657 -20.76 25.12 28.10
N GLU A 658 -19.60 25.14 27.43
CA GLU A 658 -18.29 25.34 28.04
C GLU A 658 -17.75 26.77 27.84
N TRP A 659 -16.97 27.25 28.80
CA TRP A 659 -16.23 28.52 28.74
C TRP A 659 -14.74 28.28 28.56
N LEU A 660 -14.18 28.83 27.47
CA LEU A 660 -12.80 28.63 27.07
C LEU A 660 -12.01 29.93 27.16
N SER A 661 -10.80 29.88 27.69
CA SER A 661 -9.90 31.03 27.80
C SER A 661 -9.36 31.49 26.44
N PRO A 662 -8.81 32.72 26.31
CA PRO A 662 -8.11 33.16 25.11
C PRO A 662 -7.02 32.20 24.66
N ASP A 663 -6.31 31.53 25.58
CA ASP A 663 -5.28 30.55 25.26
C ASP A 663 -5.85 29.19 24.85
N GLU A 664 -7.03 28.82 25.34
CA GLU A 664 -7.76 27.61 24.92
C GLU A 664 -8.48 27.83 23.60
N LEU A 665 -9.01 29.03 23.36
CA LEU A 665 -9.51 29.47 22.06
C LEU A 665 -8.36 29.65 21.09
N ALA A 666 -7.22 30.20 21.51
CA ALA A 666 -6.00 30.25 20.71
C ALA A 666 -5.29 28.89 20.64
N SER A 667 -5.64 27.90 21.46
CA SER A 667 -5.20 26.51 21.27
C SER A 667 -6.16 25.76 20.35
N ARG A 668 -7.48 25.98 20.46
CA ARG A 668 -8.48 25.44 19.52
C ARG A 668 -8.36 26.08 18.14
N ARG A 669 -8.07 27.38 18.08
CA ARG A 669 -7.84 28.18 16.86
C ARG A 669 -6.38 28.20 16.43
N GLY A 670 -5.43 27.98 17.34
CA GLY A 670 -3.99 28.17 17.13
C GLY A 670 -3.14 27.00 17.63
N LEU A 671 -3.71 25.81 17.62
CA LEU A 671 -2.91 24.63 17.37
C LEU A 671 -2.31 24.80 15.99
N TRP A 672 -1.02 24.48 15.89
CA TRP A 672 -0.26 24.34 14.65
C TRP A 672 0.47 25.58 14.14
N ALA A 673 1.69 25.79 14.66
CA ALA A 673 2.56 26.91 14.28
C ALA A 673 2.98 26.92 12.80
N SER A 674 2.91 25.77 12.11
CA SER A 674 3.17 25.62 10.68
C SER A 674 1.92 25.75 9.80
N ALA A 675 0.73 25.90 10.41
CA ALA A 675 -0.51 26.01 9.65
C ALA A 675 -0.59 27.33 8.91
N GLN A 676 -1.07 27.24 7.68
CA GLN A 676 -1.45 28.37 6.86
C GLN A 676 -2.96 28.48 6.83
N GLU A 677 -3.45 29.68 6.54
CA GLU A 677 -4.88 29.98 6.48
C GLU A 677 -5.26 30.51 5.11
N ARG A 678 -6.47 30.18 4.68
CA ARG A 678 -7.09 30.74 3.48
C ARG A 678 -8.56 30.97 3.74
N THR A 679 -9.09 32.09 3.25
CA THR A 679 -10.52 32.38 3.30
C THR A 679 -11.10 32.35 1.90
N THR A 680 -12.26 31.74 1.75
CA THR A 680 -13.07 31.75 0.53
C THR A 680 -14.38 32.51 0.78
N GLU A 681 -15.33 32.45 -0.15
CA GLU A 681 -16.63 33.10 0.03
C GLU A 681 -17.35 32.52 1.24
N HIS A 682 -17.41 31.18 1.34
CA HIS A 682 -18.20 30.46 2.33
C HIS A 682 -17.37 29.80 3.45
N TYR A 683 -16.06 29.64 3.27
CA TYR A 683 -15.20 28.89 4.20
C TYR A 683 -14.01 29.68 4.74
N ALA A 684 -13.62 29.36 5.98
CA ALA A 684 -12.33 29.67 6.59
C ALA A 684 -11.53 28.38 6.73
N LEU A 685 -10.43 28.28 6.01
CA LEU A 685 -9.63 27.05 5.85
C LEU A 685 -8.31 27.20 6.59
N ARG A 686 -7.88 26.11 7.25
CA ARG A 686 -6.58 26.07 7.93
C ARG A 686 -5.89 24.72 7.76
N SER A 687 -4.62 24.73 7.33
CA SER A 687 -3.82 23.52 7.03
C SER A 687 -2.30 23.78 7.06
N ASP A 688 -1.48 22.84 7.53
CA ASP A 688 0.00 22.85 7.36
C ASP A 688 0.48 22.07 6.13
N ARG A 689 -0.44 21.58 5.29
CA ARG A 689 -0.13 21.04 3.96
C ARG A 689 0.37 22.13 3.00
N GLY A 690 0.29 23.38 3.41
CA GLY A 690 0.74 24.57 2.69
C GLY A 690 -0.33 25.20 1.80
N ALA A 691 -0.02 26.40 1.29
CA ALA A 691 -0.95 27.24 0.52
C ALA A 691 -1.53 26.56 -0.72
N ALA A 692 -0.75 25.73 -1.43
CA ALA A 692 -1.22 25.05 -2.64
C ALA A 692 -2.36 24.06 -2.35
N PHE A 693 -2.28 23.34 -1.23
CA PHE A 693 -3.36 22.47 -0.78
C PHE A 693 -4.58 23.28 -0.36
N LEU A 694 -4.40 24.39 0.37
CA LEU A 694 -5.50 25.27 0.76
C LEU A 694 -6.23 25.89 -0.43
N GLU A 695 -5.52 26.17 -1.53
CA GLU A 695 -6.10 26.61 -2.78
C GLU A 695 -7.01 25.55 -3.39
N GLU A 696 -6.50 24.33 -3.57
CA GLU A 696 -7.29 23.22 -4.12
C GLU A 696 -8.46 22.84 -3.21
N LEU A 697 -8.25 22.84 -1.90
CA LEU A 697 -9.30 22.62 -0.89
C LEU A 697 -10.40 23.69 -1.00
N GLY A 698 -10.02 24.96 -1.14
CA GLY A 698 -10.98 26.04 -1.34
C GLY A 698 -11.77 25.90 -2.63
N GLU A 699 -11.11 25.56 -3.74
CA GLU A 699 -11.79 25.32 -5.02
C GLU A 699 -12.83 24.21 -4.93
N VAL A 700 -12.47 23.06 -4.35
CA VAL A 700 -13.39 21.93 -4.27
C VAL A 700 -14.52 22.16 -3.27
N LEU A 701 -14.27 22.82 -2.14
CA LEU A 701 -15.30 23.11 -1.14
C LEU A 701 -16.30 24.17 -1.62
N GLU A 702 -15.87 25.17 -2.39
CA GLU A 702 -16.78 26.13 -3.03
C GLU A 702 -17.62 25.46 -4.13
N ALA A 703 -17.01 24.54 -4.91
CA ALA A 703 -17.77 23.74 -5.87
C ALA A 703 -18.78 22.81 -5.17
N ALA A 704 -18.38 22.19 -4.06
CA ALA A 704 -19.23 21.33 -3.25
C ALA A 704 -20.37 22.14 -2.61
N TYR A 705 -20.10 23.33 -2.07
CA TYR A 705 -21.11 24.24 -1.53
C TYR A 705 -22.20 24.55 -2.55
N LYS A 706 -21.80 24.86 -3.79
CA LYS A 706 -22.75 25.12 -4.87
C LYS A 706 -23.59 23.90 -5.22
N GLU A 707 -22.98 22.72 -5.24
CA GLU A 707 -23.68 21.46 -5.45
C GLU A 707 -24.67 21.19 -4.31
N PHE A 708 -24.26 21.39 -3.05
CA PHE A 708 -25.12 21.25 -1.87
C PHE A 708 -26.31 22.20 -1.93
N SER A 709 -26.07 23.48 -2.26
CA SER A 709 -27.12 24.49 -2.43
C SER A 709 -28.14 24.08 -3.50
N THR A 710 -27.63 23.57 -4.62
CA THR A 710 -28.48 23.08 -5.72
C THR A 710 -29.28 21.85 -5.31
N PHE A 711 -28.65 20.89 -4.64
CA PHE A 711 -29.26 19.62 -4.26
C PHE A 711 -30.29 19.78 -3.13
N PHE A 712 -29.97 20.56 -2.10
CA PHE A 712 -30.82 20.76 -0.94
C PHE A 712 -31.83 21.91 -1.10
N GLY A 713 -31.59 22.83 -2.05
CA GLY A 713 -32.47 23.94 -2.39
C GLY A 713 -32.47 25.09 -1.38
N ARG A 714 -31.48 25.15 -0.49
CA ARG A 714 -31.33 26.19 0.53
C ARG A 714 -29.87 26.34 0.93
N GLU A 715 -29.44 27.56 1.20
CA GLU A 715 -28.09 27.89 1.66
C GLU A 715 -28.02 28.19 3.17
N PRO A 716 -26.87 27.91 3.81
CA PRO A 716 -26.56 28.38 5.16
C PRO A 716 -26.67 29.90 5.28
N SER A 717 -26.87 30.40 6.51
CA SER A 717 -26.72 31.85 6.74
C SER A 717 -25.29 32.29 6.44
N GLN A 718 -25.14 33.42 5.74
CA GLN A 718 -23.84 34.02 5.44
C GLN A 718 -23.28 34.88 6.59
N ASP A 719 -23.94 34.91 7.76
CA ASP A 719 -23.47 35.64 8.94
C ASP A 719 -22.10 35.15 9.45
N ARG A 720 -21.74 33.91 9.11
CA ARG A 720 -20.49 33.28 9.51
C ARG A 720 -20.01 32.32 8.42
N ARG A 721 -18.68 32.23 8.25
CA ARG A 721 -18.04 31.22 7.41
C ARG A 721 -17.90 29.89 8.13
N MET A 722 -18.09 28.80 7.41
CA MET A 722 -17.80 27.45 7.89
C MET A 722 -16.29 27.24 8.01
N VAL A 723 -15.84 26.58 9.07
CA VAL A 723 -14.42 26.38 9.35
C VAL A 723 -14.01 24.95 8.97
N VAL A 724 -12.91 24.80 8.22
CA VAL A 724 -12.35 23.48 7.88
C VAL A 724 -10.89 23.40 8.32
N LEU A 725 -10.62 22.46 9.21
CA LEU A 725 -9.28 22.20 9.76
C LEU A 725 -8.71 20.90 9.16
N ALA A 726 -7.65 21.03 8.37
CA ALA A 726 -7.12 19.91 7.59
C ALA A 726 -5.69 19.58 8.03
N PHE A 727 -5.52 18.59 8.92
CA PHE A 727 -4.24 18.13 9.50
C PHE A 727 -3.39 17.30 8.52
N LYS A 728 -2.07 17.52 8.40
CA LYS A 728 -1.21 16.64 7.55
C LYS A 728 -1.05 15.22 8.08
N ASP A 729 -1.24 15.02 9.38
CA ASP A 729 -0.96 13.76 10.07
C ASP A 729 -1.85 13.56 11.28
N PHE A 730 -1.82 12.33 11.79
CA PHE A 730 -2.61 11.93 12.94
C PHE A 730 -2.19 12.63 14.23
N GLU A 731 -0.95 13.07 14.36
CA GLU A 731 -0.45 13.65 15.62
C GLU A 731 -1.06 15.04 15.86
N GLY A 732 -1.09 15.90 14.83
CA GLY A 732 -1.77 17.20 14.92
C GLY A 732 -3.27 17.06 15.17
N TYR A 733 -3.91 16.06 14.54
CA TYR A 733 -5.32 15.76 14.76
C TYR A 733 -5.61 15.20 16.15
N ARG A 734 -4.76 14.30 16.66
CA ARG A 734 -4.86 13.75 18.02
C ARG A 734 -4.68 14.86 19.06
N GLU A 735 -3.69 15.73 18.88
CA GLU A 735 -3.47 16.86 19.79
C GLU A 735 -4.70 17.78 19.80
N TYR A 736 -5.28 18.05 18.63
CA TYR A 736 -6.53 18.80 18.51
C TYR A 736 -7.70 18.11 19.23
N CYS A 737 -7.93 16.82 18.98
CA CYS A 737 -8.98 16.04 19.64
C CYS A 737 -8.81 16.03 21.16
N HIS A 738 -7.59 15.82 21.65
CA HIS A 738 -7.28 15.81 23.07
C HIS A 738 -7.53 17.18 23.73
N LYS A 739 -7.14 18.28 23.06
CA LYS A 739 -7.43 19.64 23.54
C LYS A 739 -8.92 19.99 23.50
N LEU A 740 -9.69 19.38 22.62
CA LEU A 740 -11.16 19.45 22.62
C LEU A 740 -11.81 18.54 23.67
N GLY A 741 -11.06 17.66 24.33
CA GLY A 741 -11.62 16.63 25.20
C GLY A 741 -12.44 15.57 24.44
N ARG A 742 -12.15 15.40 23.14
CA ARG A 742 -12.83 14.49 22.20
C ARG A 742 -11.96 13.29 21.85
N ASP A 743 -11.44 12.61 22.87
CA ASP A 743 -10.63 11.40 22.68
C ASP A 743 -11.47 10.22 22.10
N ASP A 744 -12.81 10.33 22.14
CA ASP A 744 -13.78 9.38 21.61
C ASP A 744 -13.81 9.29 20.07
N VAL A 745 -13.25 10.27 19.36
CA VAL A 745 -13.21 10.33 17.88
C VAL A 745 -11.80 10.18 17.30
N LEU A 746 -10.83 9.78 18.13
CA LEU A 746 -9.46 9.51 17.68
C LEU A 746 -9.38 8.36 16.65
N SER A 747 -10.37 7.47 16.64
CA SER A 747 -10.50 6.37 15.68
C SER A 747 -11.04 6.83 14.31
N ALA A 748 -11.64 8.02 14.22
CA ALA A 748 -12.21 8.58 13.01
C ALA A 748 -11.17 9.36 12.18
N LEU A 749 -11.33 9.39 10.85
CA LEU A 749 -10.43 10.11 9.93
C LEU A 749 -10.67 11.62 9.90
N GLY A 750 -11.85 12.00 10.35
CA GLY A 750 -12.33 13.35 10.52
C GLY A 750 -13.63 13.31 11.31
N PHE A 751 -14.07 14.48 11.75
CA PHE A 751 -15.39 14.66 12.31
C PHE A 751 -15.81 16.12 12.17
N ALA A 752 -17.12 16.34 12.18
CA ALA A 752 -17.71 17.67 12.19
C ALA A 752 -18.28 18.01 13.58
N PRO A 753 -17.58 18.81 14.42
CA PRO A 753 -18.22 19.51 15.53
C PRO A 753 -19.12 20.64 14.99
N SER A 754 -20.23 20.26 14.36
CA SER A 754 -21.07 21.17 13.58
C SER A 754 -21.66 22.32 14.40
N GLU A 755 -21.88 22.13 15.71
CA GLU A 755 -22.26 23.19 16.65
C GLU A 755 -21.28 24.37 16.66
N GLU A 756 -20.00 24.09 16.42
CA GLU A 756 -18.94 25.09 16.33
C GLU A 756 -18.78 25.68 14.92
N TRP A 757 -19.64 25.29 13.98
CA TRP A 757 -19.52 25.55 12.54
C TRP A 757 -18.19 25.08 11.96
N THR A 758 -17.66 23.98 12.51
CA THR A 758 -16.33 23.47 12.18
C THR A 758 -16.42 22.02 11.73
N CYS A 759 -15.59 21.65 10.77
CA CYS A 759 -15.23 20.27 10.50
C CYS A 759 -13.72 20.10 10.41
N CYS A 760 -13.24 18.89 10.65
CA CYS A 760 -11.82 18.61 10.62
C CYS A 760 -11.51 17.20 10.16
N GLY A 761 -10.28 16.98 9.71
CA GLY A 761 -9.76 15.66 9.39
C GLY A 761 -8.25 15.67 9.22
N TYR A 762 -7.65 14.49 9.14
CA TYR A 762 -6.22 14.35 8.91
C TYR A 762 -5.89 13.52 7.67
N ASP A 763 -4.76 13.85 7.02
CA ASP A 763 -4.31 13.12 5.84
C ASP A 763 -3.66 11.78 6.22
N LYS A 764 -4.51 10.79 6.50
CA LYS A 764 -4.11 9.43 6.85
C LYS A 764 -3.19 8.80 5.79
N PHE A 765 -3.44 9.08 4.51
CA PHE A 765 -2.85 8.37 3.36
C PHE A 765 -1.77 9.17 2.62
N ARG A 766 -1.51 10.41 3.07
CA ARG A 766 -0.68 11.40 2.37
C ARG A 766 -1.07 11.58 0.90
N ASP A 767 -2.34 11.36 0.58
CA ASP A 767 -2.93 11.47 -0.74
C ASP A 767 -3.92 12.63 -0.75
N THR A 768 -3.57 13.69 -1.49
CA THR A 768 -4.41 14.89 -1.59
C THR A 768 -5.83 14.54 -2.04
N ARG A 769 -6.01 13.61 -2.99
CA ARG A 769 -7.35 13.31 -3.50
C ARG A 769 -8.23 12.68 -2.42
N SER A 770 -7.77 11.62 -1.76
CA SER A 770 -8.52 10.95 -0.69
C SER A 770 -8.75 11.87 0.51
N PHE A 771 -7.81 12.77 0.80
CA PHE A 771 -7.99 13.72 1.88
C PHE A 771 -9.03 14.79 1.56
N LEU A 772 -9.04 15.33 0.33
CA LEU A 772 -10.12 16.21 -0.12
C LEU A 772 -11.48 15.51 -0.10
N GLN A 773 -11.56 14.21 -0.42
CA GLN A 773 -12.80 13.43 -0.27
C GLN A 773 -13.25 13.35 1.19
N THR A 774 -12.33 13.14 2.13
CA THR A 774 -12.63 13.13 3.56
C THR A 774 -13.14 14.51 4.02
N LEU A 775 -12.52 15.60 3.58
CA LEU A 775 -12.96 16.94 3.97
C LEU A 775 -14.28 17.36 3.32
N VAL A 776 -14.56 16.92 2.09
CA VAL A 776 -15.89 17.08 1.45
C VAL A 776 -16.96 16.25 2.18
N HIS A 777 -16.61 15.03 2.62
CA HIS A 777 -17.47 14.18 3.45
C HIS A 777 -17.86 14.90 4.74
N GLU A 778 -16.88 15.35 5.53
CA GLU A 778 -17.14 16.07 6.78
C GLU A 778 -17.83 17.43 6.56
N SER A 779 -17.52 18.10 5.44
CA SER A 779 -18.20 19.35 5.08
C SER A 779 -19.67 19.13 4.69
N THR A 780 -20.06 17.92 4.26
CA THR A 780 -21.47 17.57 4.00
C THR A 780 -22.25 17.55 5.31
N HIS A 781 -21.70 16.90 6.35
CA HIS A 781 -22.29 16.89 7.70
C HIS A 781 -22.42 18.31 8.24
N LEU A 782 -21.36 19.11 8.09
CA LEU A 782 -21.35 20.51 8.51
C LEU A 782 -22.41 21.34 7.77
N TYR A 783 -22.43 21.30 6.44
CA TYR A 783 -23.36 22.06 5.60
C TYR A 783 -24.81 21.76 5.96
N PHE A 784 -25.16 20.48 6.07
CA PHE A 784 -26.52 20.07 6.38
C PHE A 784 -26.94 20.59 7.76
N TRP A 785 -26.08 20.42 8.75
CA TRP A 785 -26.36 20.85 10.12
C TRP A 785 -26.53 22.36 10.23
N VAL A 786 -25.65 23.17 9.63
CA VAL A 786 -25.76 24.65 9.73
C VAL A 786 -26.98 25.20 8.98
N THR A 787 -27.48 24.47 7.97
CA THR A 787 -28.62 24.90 7.15
C THR A 787 -29.96 24.48 7.74
N PHE A 788 -30.04 23.26 8.28
CA PHE A 788 -31.30 22.62 8.67
C PHE A 788 -31.38 22.22 10.15
N GLY A 789 -30.26 22.27 10.88
CA GLY A 789 -30.17 21.90 12.30
C GLY A 789 -29.84 20.43 12.55
N ALA A 790 -29.87 20.03 13.83
CA ALA A 790 -29.64 18.66 14.26
C ALA A 790 -30.89 17.76 14.04
N GLY A 791 -30.71 16.44 14.07
CA GLY A 791 -31.81 15.47 14.05
C GLY A 791 -31.80 14.45 12.90
N THR A 792 -30.77 14.45 12.07
CA THR A 792 -30.61 13.47 10.99
C THR A 792 -30.11 12.12 11.54
N PRO A 793 -30.78 10.99 11.24
CA PRO A 793 -30.28 9.67 11.63
C PRO A 793 -28.91 9.36 11.01
N SER A 794 -28.08 8.58 11.71
CA SER A 794 -26.71 8.26 11.27
C SER A 794 -26.66 7.69 9.86
N TRP A 795 -27.55 6.75 9.49
CA TRP A 795 -27.55 6.16 8.15
C TRP A 795 -27.80 7.20 7.04
N LEU A 796 -28.65 8.20 7.30
CA LEU A 796 -28.99 9.23 6.32
C LEU A 796 -27.86 10.27 6.24
N SER A 797 -27.32 10.67 7.39
CA SER A 797 -26.16 11.59 7.46
C SER A 797 -24.96 11.01 6.72
N GLU A 798 -24.58 9.78 7.06
CA GLU A 798 -23.46 9.08 6.42
C GLU A 798 -23.74 8.72 4.96
N GLY A 799 -24.99 8.38 4.62
CA GLY A 799 -25.42 8.15 3.24
C GLY A 799 -25.26 9.40 2.37
N MET A 800 -25.62 10.58 2.87
CA MET A 800 -25.39 11.85 2.19
C MET A 800 -23.90 12.16 2.04
N ALA A 801 -23.14 12.07 3.13
CA ALA A 801 -21.71 12.40 3.11
C ALA A 801 -20.92 11.49 2.15
N THR A 802 -21.19 10.18 2.19
CA THR A 802 -20.61 9.21 1.25
C THR A 802 -21.09 9.37 -0.20
N TYR A 803 -22.26 9.97 -0.42
CA TYR A 803 -22.75 10.29 -1.76
C TYR A 803 -21.97 11.47 -2.37
N PHE A 804 -21.71 12.51 -1.59
CA PHE A 804 -21.00 13.70 -2.07
C PHE A 804 -19.47 13.58 -2.09
N GLU A 805 -18.87 12.69 -1.27
CA GLU A 805 -17.41 12.47 -1.27
C GLU A 805 -16.86 11.98 -2.63
N GLY A 806 -17.71 11.39 -3.48
CA GLY A 806 -17.34 10.93 -4.81
C GLY A 806 -17.34 12.06 -5.84
N PHE A 807 -16.16 12.60 -6.17
CA PHE A 807 -16.04 13.65 -7.20
C PHE A 807 -14.82 13.48 -8.13
N ARG A 808 -14.85 14.20 -9.25
CA ARG A 808 -13.72 14.39 -10.18
C ARG A 808 -13.67 15.81 -10.72
N LYS A 809 -12.47 16.30 -11.03
CA LYS A 809 -12.24 17.59 -11.71
C LYS A 809 -12.19 17.39 -13.23
N ILE A 810 -12.99 18.14 -13.98
CA ILE A 810 -12.99 18.17 -15.46
C ILE A 810 -12.73 19.61 -15.89
N GLY A 811 -11.49 19.90 -16.32
CA GLY A 811 -11.04 21.26 -16.60
C GLY A 811 -11.14 22.13 -15.35
N GLN A 812 -11.95 23.18 -15.40
CA GLN A 812 -12.19 24.13 -14.30
C GLN A 812 -13.48 23.84 -13.50
N ARG A 813 -14.08 22.67 -13.68
CA ARG A 813 -15.35 22.29 -13.02
C ARG A 813 -15.19 21.00 -12.23
N TYR A 814 -15.98 20.85 -11.19
CA TYR A 814 -16.11 19.61 -10.44
C TYR A 814 -17.43 18.93 -10.77
N GLU A 815 -17.40 17.60 -10.88
CA GLU A 815 -18.57 16.74 -10.97
C GLU A 815 -18.60 15.88 -9.70
N PHE A 816 -19.69 15.94 -8.95
CA PHE A 816 -19.90 15.24 -7.69
C PHE A 816 -20.65 13.91 -7.91
N HIS A 817 -21.14 13.30 -6.83
CA HIS A 817 -22.05 12.14 -6.83
C HIS A 817 -21.62 10.95 -7.71
N LEU A 818 -20.31 10.74 -7.87
CA LEU A 818 -19.76 9.63 -8.63
C LEU A 818 -19.95 8.32 -7.86
N PRO A 819 -20.28 7.21 -8.54
CA PRO A 819 -20.37 5.90 -7.90
C PRO A 819 -19.05 5.53 -7.22
N SER A 820 -19.12 5.07 -5.97
CA SER A 820 -17.94 4.60 -5.26
C SER A 820 -17.70 3.12 -5.54
N GLU A 821 -16.69 2.81 -6.35
CA GLU A 821 -16.29 1.42 -6.65
C GLU A 821 -15.94 0.64 -5.36
N LYS A 822 -15.37 1.30 -4.36
CA LYS A 822 -15.06 0.70 -3.05
C LYS A 822 -16.34 0.31 -2.31
N ARG A 823 -17.36 1.18 -2.28
CA ARG A 823 -18.64 0.88 -1.60
C ARG A 823 -19.42 -0.18 -2.36
N LEU A 824 -19.42 -0.16 -3.70
CA LEU A 824 -19.98 -1.23 -4.53
C LEU A 824 -19.29 -2.57 -4.30
N ALA A 825 -17.97 -2.59 -4.14
CA ALA A 825 -17.21 -3.80 -3.82
C ALA A 825 -17.54 -4.32 -2.40
N ALA A 826 -17.74 -3.44 -1.42
CA ALA A 826 -18.18 -3.82 -0.07
C ALA A 826 -19.62 -4.36 -0.06
N LEU A 827 -20.48 -3.88 -0.97
CA LEU A 827 -21.85 -4.40 -1.14
C LEU A 827 -21.93 -5.72 -1.90
N ARG A 828 -20.88 -6.17 -2.61
CA ARG A 828 -20.93 -7.39 -3.45
C ARG A 828 -21.46 -8.64 -2.75
N PRO A 829 -21.10 -8.95 -1.48
CA PRO A 829 -21.67 -10.09 -0.75
C PRO A 829 -23.17 -9.96 -0.50
N VAL A 830 -23.66 -8.73 -0.22
CA VAL A 830 -25.10 -8.44 -0.13
C VAL A 830 -25.74 -8.65 -1.50
N LEU A 831 -25.11 -8.14 -2.55
CA LEU A 831 -25.60 -8.24 -3.92
C LEU A 831 -25.51 -9.65 -4.52
N SER A 832 -24.81 -10.63 -3.92
CA SER A 832 -24.64 -11.98 -4.49
C SER A 832 -25.56 -13.06 -3.89
N GLY A 833 -26.31 -12.76 -2.83
CA GLY A 833 -27.24 -13.73 -2.24
C GLY A 833 -27.81 -13.44 -0.85
N ALA A 834 -27.44 -12.33 -0.20
CA ALA A 834 -28.03 -11.91 1.07
C ALA A 834 -29.11 -10.83 0.86
N SER A 835 -30.12 -10.77 1.74
CA SER A 835 -31.12 -9.69 1.76
C SER A 835 -30.47 -8.37 2.18
N PHE A 836 -30.89 -7.27 1.55
CA PHE A 836 -30.54 -5.92 2.01
C PHE A 836 -31.45 -5.55 3.18
N GLU A 837 -31.09 -5.97 4.39
CA GLU A 837 -31.89 -5.73 5.59
C GLU A 837 -31.82 -4.26 6.02
N LEU A 838 -32.97 -3.57 6.04
CA LEU A 838 -33.04 -2.16 6.46
C LEU A 838 -32.93 -1.98 7.98
N ASP A 839 -33.51 -2.86 8.82
CA ASP A 839 -33.59 -2.61 10.27
C ASP A 839 -32.23 -2.42 10.95
N PRO A 840 -31.21 -3.28 10.69
CA PRO A 840 -29.88 -3.09 11.30
C PRO A 840 -29.20 -1.80 10.85
N LEU A 841 -29.44 -1.38 9.60
CA LEU A 841 -28.89 -0.13 9.06
C LEU A 841 -29.56 1.09 9.70
N LEU A 842 -30.90 1.08 9.80
CA LEU A 842 -31.67 2.20 10.32
C LEU A 842 -31.47 2.40 11.84
N ALA A 843 -31.18 1.32 12.56
CA ALA A 843 -30.89 1.35 14.00
C ALA A 843 -29.41 1.61 14.35
N GLY A 844 -28.51 1.57 13.37
CA GLY A 844 -27.06 1.66 13.61
C GLY A 844 -26.58 3.09 13.94
N ASP A 845 -25.61 3.17 14.84
CA ASP A 845 -24.88 4.39 15.18
C ASP A 845 -23.44 4.30 14.64
N ALA A 846 -23.12 5.16 13.68
CA ALA A 846 -21.81 5.16 13.02
C ALA A 846 -20.65 5.37 14.00
N ALA A 847 -20.80 6.28 14.98
CA ALA A 847 -19.74 6.59 15.94
C ALA A 847 -19.46 5.41 16.88
N GLN A 848 -20.50 4.69 17.31
CA GLN A 848 -20.34 3.49 18.13
C GLN A 848 -19.68 2.36 17.34
N LEU A 849 -20.10 2.15 16.08
CA LEU A 849 -19.56 1.09 15.22
C LEU A 849 -18.07 1.32 14.91
N ILE A 850 -17.65 2.55 14.64
CA ILE A 850 -16.24 2.91 14.45
C ILE A 850 -15.38 2.54 15.66
N ASN A 851 -15.91 2.76 16.87
CA ASN A 851 -15.21 2.49 18.12
C ASN A 851 -15.21 0.98 18.50
N GLN A 852 -16.11 0.17 17.94
CA GLN A 852 -16.22 -1.25 18.25
C GLN A 852 -15.54 -2.15 17.20
N SER A 853 -15.73 -1.87 15.90
CA SER A 853 -15.19 -2.66 14.82
C SER A 853 -15.15 -1.91 13.49
N MET A 854 -13.93 -1.72 12.96
CA MET A 854 -13.71 -1.08 11.67
C MET A 854 -14.43 -1.80 10.51
N ASN A 855 -14.53 -3.13 10.56
CA ASN A 855 -15.23 -3.90 9.53
C ASN A 855 -16.75 -3.64 9.56
N GLN A 856 -17.34 -3.49 10.75
CA GLN A 856 -18.77 -3.17 10.88
C GLN A 856 -19.07 -1.73 10.44
N ALA A 857 -18.18 -0.78 10.75
CA ALA A 857 -18.30 0.59 10.26
C ALA A 857 -18.23 0.67 8.72
N LEU A 858 -17.31 -0.08 8.10
CA LEU A 858 -17.18 -0.12 6.63
C LEU A 858 -18.42 -0.71 5.94
N ASP A 859 -18.99 -1.78 6.49
CA ASP A 859 -20.26 -2.36 6.00
C ASP A 859 -21.43 -1.38 6.17
N PHE A 860 -21.53 -0.72 7.33
CA PHE A 860 -22.53 0.32 7.59
C PHE A 860 -22.46 1.45 6.56
N TYR A 861 -21.27 2.01 6.30
CA TYR A 861 -21.08 3.06 5.31
C TYR A 861 -21.45 2.61 3.89
N ALA A 862 -21.10 1.38 3.52
CA ALA A 862 -21.43 0.85 2.19
C ALA A 862 -22.94 0.69 2.00
N ARG A 863 -23.65 0.22 3.03
CA ARG A 863 -25.12 0.08 3.03
C ARG A 863 -25.83 1.44 3.07
N ALA A 864 -25.38 2.37 3.91
CA ALA A 864 -25.89 3.74 3.97
C ALA A 864 -25.76 4.45 2.61
N TRP A 865 -24.57 4.36 2.00
CA TRP A 865 -24.31 4.87 0.66
C TRP A 865 -25.24 4.22 -0.39
N GLY A 866 -25.35 2.88 -0.41
CA GLY A 866 -26.15 2.17 -1.40
C GLY A 866 -27.64 2.53 -1.33
N LEU A 867 -28.19 2.63 -0.12
CA LEU A 867 -29.57 3.06 0.10
C LEU A 867 -29.79 4.51 -0.34
N PHE A 868 -28.92 5.43 0.07
CA PHE A 868 -29.06 6.84 -0.30
C PHE A 868 -28.88 7.06 -1.81
N TYR A 869 -27.89 6.40 -2.41
CA TYR A 869 -27.62 6.46 -3.85
C TYR A 869 -28.83 5.97 -4.65
N PHE A 870 -29.46 4.86 -4.23
CA PHE A 870 -30.72 4.38 -4.82
C PHE A 870 -31.84 5.41 -4.69
N LEU A 871 -32.09 5.93 -3.48
CA LEU A 871 -33.14 6.91 -3.24
C LEU A 871 -32.96 8.18 -4.10
N ALA A 872 -31.72 8.66 -4.21
CA ALA A 872 -31.40 9.88 -4.94
C ALA A 872 -31.38 9.71 -6.47
N ARG A 873 -31.12 8.50 -6.99
CA ARG A 873 -30.92 8.25 -8.43
C ARG A 873 -32.00 7.40 -9.10
N SER A 874 -32.90 6.79 -8.32
CA SER A 874 -33.94 5.94 -8.88
C SER A 874 -34.90 6.73 -9.77
N ASP A 875 -35.13 6.21 -10.98
CA ASP A 875 -36.15 6.76 -11.86
C ASP A 875 -37.57 6.29 -11.52
N ASN A 876 -37.73 5.36 -10.57
CA ASN A 876 -39.03 4.85 -10.15
C ASN A 876 -39.85 5.95 -9.45
N PRO A 877 -41.04 6.33 -9.96
CA PRO A 877 -41.84 7.40 -9.37
C PRO A 877 -42.16 7.22 -7.89
N ALA A 878 -42.42 6.00 -7.43
CA ALA A 878 -42.71 5.72 -6.03
C ALA A 878 -41.48 5.95 -5.13
N VAL A 879 -40.28 5.62 -5.62
CA VAL A 879 -39.03 5.86 -4.88
C VAL A 879 -38.72 7.35 -4.84
N ARG A 880 -38.97 8.08 -5.94
CA ARG A 880 -38.80 9.54 -5.97
C ARG A 880 -39.73 10.25 -4.99
N GLU A 881 -41.00 9.83 -4.89
CA GLU A 881 -41.94 10.38 -3.91
C GLU A 881 -41.45 10.16 -2.48
N ILE A 882 -40.98 8.94 -2.15
CA ILE A 882 -40.38 8.62 -0.85
C ILE A 882 -39.16 9.50 -0.57
N PHE A 883 -38.26 9.64 -1.54
CA PHE A 883 -37.06 10.45 -1.38
C PHE A 883 -37.38 11.93 -1.14
N VAL A 884 -38.30 12.50 -1.93
CA VAL A 884 -38.73 13.91 -1.78
C VAL A 884 -39.35 14.13 -0.40
N GLU A 885 -40.29 13.27 0.02
CA GLU A 885 -40.93 13.41 1.33
C GLU A 885 -39.93 13.25 2.48
N MET A 886 -39.03 12.27 2.38
CA MET A 886 -37.96 12.05 3.36
C MET A 886 -37.05 13.27 3.48
N MET A 887 -36.62 13.85 2.36
CA MET A 887 -35.75 15.02 2.34
C MET A 887 -36.45 16.28 2.87
N GLU A 888 -37.74 16.48 2.59
CA GLU A 888 -38.51 17.59 3.16
C GLU A 888 -38.66 17.45 4.69
N ARG A 889 -38.91 16.23 5.19
CA ARG A 889 -38.92 15.98 6.63
C ARG A 889 -37.56 16.25 7.27
N ALA A 890 -36.47 15.82 6.63
CA ALA A 890 -35.11 16.03 7.15
C ALA A 890 -34.76 17.51 7.22
N LYS A 891 -35.09 18.27 6.16
CA LYS A 891 -34.90 19.73 6.10
C LYS A 891 -35.72 20.50 7.12
N ALA A 892 -36.84 19.93 7.58
CA ALA A 892 -37.70 20.50 8.61
C ALA A 892 -37.31 20.08 10.04
N GLY A 893 -36.25 19.27 10.23
CA GLY A 893 -35.90 18.68 11.52
C GLY A 893 -36.94 17.66 12.04
N GLY A 894 -37.76 17.12 11.13
CA GLY A 894 -38.79 16.13 11.44
C GLY A 894 -38.26 14.70 11.50
N ALA A 895 -39.05 13.81 12.11
CA ALA A 895 -38.69 12.39 12.23
C ALA A 895 -38.62 11.70 10.86
N ILE A 896 -37.53 10.97 10.63
CA ILE A 896 -37.29 10.18 9.42
C ILE A 896 -37.67 8.73 9.68
N ASP A 897 -38.86 8.34 9.22
CA ASP A 897 -39.40 6.98 9.30
C ASP A 897 -39.48 6.38 7.89
N LEU A 898 -38.34 5.90 7.38
CA LEU A 898 -38.29 5.27 6.08
C LEU A 898 -39.21 4.02 5.99
N PRO A 899 -39.28 3.13 7.00
CA PRO A 899 -40.23 2.01 7.00
C PRO A 899 -41.69 2.47 6.84
N GLY A 900 -42.10 3.52 7.55
CA GLY A 900 -43.44 4.09 7.42
C GLY A 900 -43.72 4.70 6.03
N LEU A 901 -42.73 5.33 5.40
CA LEU A 901 -42.84 5.87 4.04
C LEU A 901 -42.94 4.78 2.96
N VAL A 902 -42.24 3.66 3.15
CA VAL A 902 -42.29 2.50 2.24
C VAL A 902 -43.58 1.70 2.45
N GLY A 903 -44.00 1.54 3.70
CA GLY A 903 -45.15 0.73 4.13
C GLY A 903 -44.82 -0.76 4.23
N ASP A 904 -45.28 -1.40 5.30
CA ASP A 904 -44.93 -2.79 5.67
C ASP A 904 -45.18 -3.83 4.57
N THR A 905 -46.25 -3.68 3.79
CA THR A 905 -46.62 -4.61 2.72
C THR A 905 -45.74 -4.49 1.47
N ARG A 906 -45.00 -3.38 1.32
CA ARG A 906 -44.15 -3.09 0.15
C ARG A 906 -42.66 -3.13 0.47
N ARG A 907 -42.29 -3.40 1.72
CA ARG A 907 -40.90 -3.41 2.19
C ARG A 907 -40.01 -4.41 1.45
N ALA A 908 -40.45 -5.66 1.31
CA ALA A 908 -39.68 -6.68 0.59
C ALA A 908 -39.53 -6.34 -0.91
N GLU A 909 -40.55 -5.72 -1.50
CA GLU A 909 -40.49 -5.24 -2.89
C GLU A 909 -39.47 -4.10 -3.01
N PHE A 910 -39.48 -3.14 -2.09
CA PHE A 910 -38.52 -2.03 -2.03
C PHE A 910 -37.08 -2.53 -1.89
N GLU A 911 -36.80 -3.45 -0.97
CA GLU A 911 -35.47 -4.04 -0.77
C GLU A 911 -35.01 -4.82 -2.02
N ASN A 912 -35.91 -5.53 -2.70
CA ASN A 912 -35.60 -6.21 -3.97
C ASN A 912 -35.27 -5.22 -5.11
N VAL A 913 -36.04 -4.14 -5.24
CA VAL A 913 -35.80 -3.10 -6.25
C VAL A 913 -34.49 -2.36 -5.97
N LEU A 914 -34.18 -2.08 -4.69
CA LEU A 914 -32.89 -1.54 -4.26
C LEU A 914 -31.73 -2.46 -4.69
N VAL A 915 -31.82 -3.76 -4.40
CA VAL A 915 -30.77 -4.72 -4.79
C VAL A 915 -30.64 -4.83 -6.31
N ALA A 916 -31.75 -4.83 -7.05
CA ALA A 916 -31.75 -4.84 -8.52
C ALA A 916 -31.04 -3.59 -9.09
N PHE A 917 -31.41 -2.41 -8.59
CA PHE A 917 -30.78 -1.14 -8.98
C PHE A 917 -29.27 -1.16 -8.74
N LEU A 918 -28.83 -1.60 -7.56
CA LEU A 918 -27.42 -1.69 -7.21
C LEU A 918 -26.65 -2.76 -8.01
N ARG A 919 -27.33 -3.77 -8.57
CA ARG A 919 -26.76 -4.74 -9.51
C ARG A 919 -26.63 -4.20 -10.93
N GLY A 920 -27.25 -3.06 -11.25
CA GLY A 920 -27.31 -2.49 -12.60
C GLY A 920 -28.25 -3.25 -13.54
N THR A 921 -29.24 -3.97 -12.99
CA THR A 921 -30.36 -4.60 -13.72
C THR A 921 -31.56 -3.69 -13.71
#